data_AF-A9VC42-F1
#
_entry.id   AF-A9VC42-F1
#
_cell.length_a   1.000
_cell.length_b   1.000
_cell.length_c   1.000
_cell.angle_alpha   90.00
_cell.angle_beta   90.00
_cell.angle_gamma   90.00
#
_symmetry.space_group_name_H-M   'P 1'
#
loop_
_entity.id
_entity.type
_entity.pdbx_description
1 polymer ?
#
loop_
_entity_poly.entity_id
_entity_poly.type
_entity_poly.pdbx_seq_one_letter_code
_entity_poly.pdbx_strand_id
1 'polypeptide(L)'
;MTSHREGVPAELLGPQGTRVQRDDIDAEVIAIYFSAHWCPPCRQFTPMLAETHKTLRASGKKFEVIFCSMDRTEPEFAEYFATMPWLAIKFQDVLARQNLPKAFGVMGIPCLVLLDSNFEVITTWGRNYISRDPMGEYFPWREAPPGGCSLSLSLKLISLCVSLKLSQTLSNSLSLSLSLKLSLSQTLSLKLSNSLSLSQTLSLSNSLSLKLSLSQTLSNSLSLSNSLSHSFLFLLSLFSLSFLLFVSSEMAAVRAGRSTATTAVRGSRVLGRTVRQLTSDGYLHKTEIPTYQFQKSLPQLPLPKLEKTLERYLKSVQPLVSEDQYAKTKALVDEFRSGVGAELHKELAAENKGSGTSYIAKPWYEMYMNYRDALPINMNPQLTFKDDPDTAKQQQAARTASLIHASVAFYRTLRDKQLKPDLYETNEKRSRHPWFTKLVNGAPDKLSWAIGFLAGAYALDMSQYNRLFASTRVPCPGTDKHVTYPESQARHVVVQYGHEFFAVPVLKEDGTAVPEAELHAAIQQIATQPPNTSCAPLGAATTLNRDTWAALRQELIQNNKNKTALEMIDSALFAVSLEHREAGPAPMTELENISDSQWVDLLRCMLHGDGRNRWFDKSFQLIVTKNAKASVNFEHGWGDGVAVLRYVNEVYEESTKTPSPAPQAGVQPQRLDFEFTDSVTQQLNKAATEFDAFANSVDCKLLQTQAMNTDLLKKLKLGADGTLQMAFQLAYYRLFGENASTYESASTAGFRHGRTETIRSCTPESDKFVKAFCDPNATLEERDKLMRAAIKNHAQISKDGLLGGGWDRHLFALRELAQRKGLPVPAIFEDAAYQKLGHIIISTSTLASPALDAGGFGPVNKDCYGIGYGIVDIGARFILMTYHLQSDEFLASLDKASFGLSLSRAMHTFISLKPHLC
;
A
#
# COMPACT_ATOMS: atom_id res chain seq x y z
N MET A 1 -21.67 17.47 30.35
CA MET A 1 -20.21 17.74 30.28
C MET A 1 -20.05 19.23 30.39
N THR A 2 -19.27 19.72 31.35
CA THR A 2 -18.77 21.10 31.34
C THR A 2 -17.87 21.28 30.12
N SER A 3 -17.86 22.49 29.55
CA SER A 3 -17.00 22.82 28.41
C SER A 3 -15.52 22.79 28.80
N HIS A 4 -14.62 22.54 27.83
CA HIS A 4 -13.18 22.58 28.08
C HIS A 4 -12.72 23.96 28.62
N ARG A 5 -13.40 25.03 28.22
CA ARG A 5 -13.23 26.40 28.76
C ARG A 5 -13.51 26.51 30.25
N GLU A 6 -14.58 25.89 30.73
CA GLU A 6 -14.96 25.88 32.17
C GLU A 6 -14.04 24.99 33.02
N GLY A 7 -13.31 24.05 32.39
CA GLY A 7 -12.27 23.28 33.06
C GLY A 7 -11.00 24.08 33.37
N VAL A 8 -10.75 25.19 32.66
CA VAL A 8 -9.64 26.10 32.93
C VAL A 8 -10.10 27.20 33.90
N PRO A 9 -9.44 27.37 35.07
CA PRO A 9 -9.80 28.39 36.04
C PRO A 9 -9.82 29.80 35.48
N ALA A 10 -10.68 30.65 36.04
CA ALA A 10 -10.78 32.05 35.62
C ALA A 10 -9.50 32.85 35.91
N GLU A 11 -8.87 32.67 37.08
CA GLU A 11 -7.62 33.36 37.44
C GLU A 11 -6.42 32.39 37.40
N LEU A 12 -5.45 32.70 36.53
CA LEU A 12 -4.21 31.97 36.33
C LEU A 12 -3.02 32.71 36.95
N LEU A 13 -1.96 31.96 37.26
CA LEU A 13 -0.69 32.47 37.76
C LEU A 13 0.25 32.69 36.58
N GLY A 14 0.69 33.91 36.33
CA GLY A 14 1.73 34.22 35.36
C GLY A 14 3.14 34.15 35.97
N PRO A 15 4.19 34.34 35.14
CA PRO A 15 5.56 34.45 35.61
C PRO A 15 5.69 35.51 36.72
N GLN A 16 6.61 35.29 37.65
CA GLN A 16 6.86 36.16 38.80
C GLN A 16 5.65 36.40 39.73
N GLY A 17 4.63 35.54 39.67
CA GLY A 17 3.45 35.61 40.56
C GLY A 17 2.37 36.60 40.11
N THR A 18 2.43 37.07 38.87
CA THR A 18 1.38 37.89 38.25
C THR A 18 0.05 37.12 38.18
N ARG A 19 -1.07 37.85 38.13
CA ARG A 19 -2.42 37.25 37.98
C ARG A 19 -2.99 37.65 36.63
N VAL A 20 -3.46 36.66 35.87
CA VAL A 20 -4.01 36.84 34.52
C VAL A 20 -5.38 36.18 34.47
N GLN A 21 -6.40 36.87 33.96
CA GLN A 21 -7.69 36.23 33.73
C GLN A 21 -7.64 35.41 32.44
N ARG A 22 -8.26 34.21 32.45
CA ARG A 22 -8.36 33.31 31.30
C ARG A 22 -8.92 34.01 30.05
N ASP A 23 -9.87 34.90 30.25
CA ASP A 23 -10.56 35.59 29.15
C ASP A 23 -9.78 36.79 28.59
N ASP A 24 -8.66 37.18 29.23
CA ASP A 24 -7.72 38.21 28.76
C ASP A 24 -6.56 37.62 27.91
N ILE A 25 -6.55 36.30 27.67
CA ILE A 25 -5.47 35.63 26.92
C ILE A 25 -5.61 35.91 25.41
N ASP A 26 -4.80 36.85 24.91
CA ASP A 26 -4.68 37.13 23.47
C ASP A 26 -3.81 36.07 22.76
N ALA A 27 -4.37 34.87 22.59
CA ALA A 27 -3.73 33.75 21.90
C ALA A 27 -4.62 33.16 20.81
N GLU A 28 -4.03 32.91 19.64
CA GLU A 28 -4.65 32.16 18.55
C GLU A 28 -4.59 30.63 18.79
N VAL A 29 -3.57 30.18 19.52
CA VAL A 29 -3.42 28.81 20.02
C VAL A 29 -3.00 28.85 21.49
N ILE A 30 -3.74 28.14 22.34
CA ILE A 30 -3.51 28.00 23.78
C ILE A 30 -3.11 26.56 24.06
N ALA A 31 -1.96 26.31 24.69
CA ALA A 31 -1.52 24.96 25.01
C ALA A 31 -1.65 24.64 26.50
N ILE A 32 -2.44 23.63 26.87
CA ILE A 32 -2.49 23.12 28.24
C ILE A 32 -1.36 22.10 28.43
N TYR A 33 -0.37 22.43 29.26
CA TYR A 33 0.82 21.62 29.48
C TYR A 33 0.72 20.82 30.79
N PHE A 34 0.54 19.50 30.70
CA PHE A 34 0.53 18.59 31.83
C PHE A 34 1.93 18.04 32.06
N SER A 35 2.54 18.39 33.19
CA SER A 35 3.94 18.11 33.48
C SER A 35 4.22 18.09 34.99
N ALA A 36 5.35 17.51 35.40
CA ALA A 36 5.84 17.54 36.77
C ALA A 36 7.38 17.54 36.83
N HIS A 37 7.92 18.21 37.84
CA HIS A 37 9.35 18.32 38.11
C HIS A 37 9.99 16.93 38.28
N TRP A 38 9.33 16.04 39.03
CA TRP A 38 9.86 14.70 39.34
C TRP A 38 10.00 13.80 38.09
N CYS A 39 9.29 14.09 37.00
CA CYS A 39 9.25 13.26 35.80
C CYS A 39 10.42 13.55 34.82
N PRO A 40 11.33 12.60 34.53
CA PRO A 40 12.48 12.86 33.66
C PRO A 40 12.13 13.26 32.21
N PRO A 41 11.18 12.60 31.51
CA PRO A 41 10.71 13.05 30.19
C PRO A 41 10.12 14.47 30.19
N CYS A 42 9.54 14.92 31.30
CA CYS A 42 9.04 16.30 31.43
C CYS A 42 10.21 17.30 31.41
N ARG A 43 11.25 17.06 32.21
CA ARG A 43 12.46 17.89 32.27
C ARG A 43 13.21 17.96 30.93
N GLN A 44 13.09 16.95 30.07
CA GLN A 44 13.62 16.98 28.70
C GLN A 44 12.78 17.82 27.74
N PHE A 45 11.45 17.82 27.87
CA PHE A 45 10.55 18.52 26.93
C PHE A 45 10.35 20.00 27.28
N THR A 46 10.36 20.39 28.55
CA THR A 46 10.12 21.79 28.97
C THR A 46 11.05 22.81 28.29
N PRO A 47 12.38 22.59 28.18
CA PRO A 47 13.27 23.54 27.50
C PRO A 47 12.94 23.73 26.02
N MET A 48 12.54 22.65 25.32
CA MET A 48 12.13 22.70 23.91
C MET A 48 10.84 23.51 23.73
N LEU A 49 9.85 23.30 24.62
CA LEU A 49 8.61 24.07 24.61
C LEU A 49 8.86 25.56 24.96
N ALA A 50 9.77 25.85 25.89
CA ALA A 50 10.17 27.21 26.25
C ALA A 50 10.83 27.96 25.10
N GLU A 51 11.78 27.34 24.39
CA GLU A 51 12.40 27.97 23.22
C GLU A 51 11.38 28.13 22.07
N THR A 52 10.50 27.15 21.84
CA THR A 52 9.42 27.27 20.84
C THR A 52 8.47 28.42 21.16
N HIS A 53 8.03 28.56 22.42
CA HIS A 53 7.17 29.66 22.88
C HIS A 53 7.83 31.01 22.66
N LYS A 54 9.10 31.14 23.04
CA LYS A 54 9.93 32.33 22.81
C LYS A 54 10.08 32.65 21.31
N THR A 55 10.40 31.67 20.46
CA THR A 55 10.56 31.85 19.01
C THR A 55 9.24 32.33 18.37
N LEU A 56 8.12 31.72 18.72
CA LEU A 56 6.80 32.10 18.22
C LEU A 56 6.44 33.53 18.61
N ARG A 57 6.55 33.86 19.91
CA ARG A 57 6.27 35.19 20.44
C ARG A 57 7.16 36.26 19.81
N ALA A 58 8.46 35.97 19.63
CA ALA A 58 9.41 36.85 18.95
C ALA A 58 9.08 37.06 17.45
N SER A 59 8.49 36.07 16.78
CA SER A 59 7.99 36.18 15.41
C SER A 59 6.57 36.77 15.30
N GLY A 60 6.02 37.34 16.39
CA GLY A 60 4.70 37.96 16.42
C GLY A 60 3.50 36.99 16.45
N LYS A 61 3.75 35.69 16.58
CA LYS A 61 2.71 34.65 16.58
C LYS A 61 2.08 34.54 17.97
N LYS A 62 0.74 34.58 18.01
CA LYS A 62 -0.07 34.60 19.23
C LYS A 62 -0.20 33.21 19.86
N PHE A 63 0.88 32.71 20.45
CA PHE A 63 0.92 31.45 21.18
C PHE A 63 1.01 31.69 22.69
N GLU A 64 0.27 30.91 23.48
CA GLU A 64 0.38 30.92 24.95
C GLU A 64 0.31 29.50 25.52
N VAL A 65 0.96 29.28 26.65
CA VAL A 65 0.97 27.99 27.38
C VAL A 65 0.37 28.19 28.78
N ILE A 66 -0.43 27.22 29.22
CA ILE A 66 -1.00 27.13 30.58
C ILE A 66 -0.53 25.82 31.20
N PHE A 67 0.39 25.90 32.16
CA PHE A 67 0.94 24.77 32.89
C PHE A 67 -0.07 24.23 33.92
N CYS A 68 -0.39 22.94 33.82
CA CYS A 68 -1.15 22.18 34.79
C CYS A 68 -0.21 21.20 35.51
N SER A 69 0.24 21.57 36.71
CA SER A 69 1.22 20.79 37.47
C SER A 69 0.66 19.49 38.05
N MET A 70 1.37 18.41 37.78
CA MET A 70 1.22 17.08 38.39
C MET A 70 2.25 16.83 39.51
N ASP A 71 2.84 17.91 40.06
CA ASP A 71 3.72 17.86 41.22
C ASP A 71 2.94 17.57 42.50
N ARG A 72 3.63 16.97 43.47
CA ARG A 72 3.01 16.45 44.70
C ARG A 72 2.95 17.52 45.78
N THR A 73 3.87 18.48 45.75
CA THR A 73 4.00 19.54 46.75
C THR A 73 4.11 20.92 46.09
N GLU A 74 3.72 21.96 46.84
CA GLU A 74 3.80 23.34 46.36
C GLU A 74 5.24 23.83 46.11
N PRO A 75 6.27 23.45 46.90
CA PRO A 75 7.66 23.79 46.59
C PRO A 75 8.17 23.19 45.27
N GLU A 76 7.89 21.91 44.99
CA GLU A 76 8.23 21.26 43.70
C GLU A 76 7.62 22.02 42.52
N PHE A 77 6.33 22.41 42.65
CA PHE A 77 5.65 23.23 41.66
C PHE A 77 6.31 24.60 41.49
N ALA A 78 6.61 25.30 42.59
CA ALA A 78 7.14 26.66 42.55
C ALA A 78 8.55 26.71 41.94
N GLU A 79 9.43 25.78 42.34
CA GLU A 79 10.78 25.66 41.77
C GLU A 79 10.73 25.36 40.27
N TYR A 80 9.86 24.45 39.85
CA TYR A 80 9.75 24.08 38.44
C TYR A 80 9.08 25.15 37.59
N PHE A 81 8.00 25.76 38.07
CA PHE A 81 7.32 26.86 37.39
C PHE A 81 8.20 28.10 37.24
N ALA A 82 9.12 28.36 38.18
CA ALA A 82 10.10 29.44 38.06
C ALA A 82 11.01 29.31 36.81
N THR A 83 11.10 28.13 36.20
CA THR A 83 11.84 27.91 34.93
C THR A 83 11.03 28.19 33.67
N MET A 84 9.74 28.53 33.79
CA MET A 84 8.79 28.59 32.68
C MET A 84 8.39 30.03 32.29
N PRO A 85 8.31 30.38 30.99
CA PRO A 85 8.01 31.73 30.53
C PRO A 85 6.49 32.04 30.37
N TRP A 86 5.60 31.23 30.93
CA TRP A 86 4.17 31.19 30.59
C TRP A 86 3.25 31.08 31.82
N LEU A 87 1.95 30.89 31.60
CA LEU A 87 0.93 30.85 32.66
C LEU A 87 0.85 29.47 33.33
N ALA A 88 0.25 29.39 34.52
CA ALA A 88 -0.03 28.16 35.24
C ALA A 88 -1.38 28.19 35.97
N ILE A 89 -1.96 27.01 36.15
CA ILE A 89 -3.01 26.77 37.13
C ILE A 89 -2.37 26.77 38.53
N LYS A 90 -2.96 27.52 39.46
CA LYS A 90 -2.49 27.60 40.85
C LYS A 90 -2.40 26.23 41.49
N PHE A 91 -1.36 25.97 42.27
CA PHE A 91 -1.20 24.68 42.95
C PHE A 91 -2.37 24.37 43.91
N GLN A 92 -2.94 25.39 44.53
CA GLN A 92 -4.07 25.26 45.46
C GLN A 92 -5.40 24.93 44.76
N ASP A 93 -5.51 25.09 43.43
CA ASP A 93 -6.70 24.69 42.67
C ASP A 93 -6.67 23.18 42.37
N VAL A 94 -6.82 22.39 43.45
CA VAL A 94 -6.78 20.93 43.40
C VAL A 94 -7.86 20.36 42.49
N LEU A 95 -9.03 21.00 42.42
CA LEU A 95 -10.14 20.54 41.58
C LEU A 95 -9.81 20.70 40.09
N ALA A 96 -9.28 21.85 39.67
CA ALA A 96 -8.84 22.03 38.30
C ALA A 96 -7.70 21.06 37.93
N ARG A 97 -6.67 20.95 38.78
CA ARG A 97 -5.53 20.05 38.53
C ARG A 97 -5.90 18.57 38.48
N GLN A 98 -6.97 18.14 39.15
CA GLN A 98 -7.45 16.75 39.10
C GLN A 98 -8.46 16.47 37.98
N ASN A 99 -9.28 17.45 37.60
CA ASN A 99 -10.34 17.26 36.60
C ASN A 99 -9.86 17.53 35.18
N LEU A 100 -8.98 18.51 34.97
CA LEU A 100 -8.51 18.90 33.64
C LEU A 100 -7.72 17.79 32.92
N PRO A 101 -6.81 17.03 33.56
CA PRO A 101 -6.16 15.88 32.91
C PRO A 101 -7.17 14.80 32.50
N LYS A 102 -8.19 14.54 33.34
CA LYS A 102 -9.25 13.56 33.05
C LYS A 102 -10.13 14.00 31.87
N ALA A 103 -10.45 15.30 31.80
CA ALA A 103 -11.26 15.89 30.73
C ALA A 103 -10.61 15.78 29.35
N PHE A 104 -9.27 15.70 29.28
CA PHE A 104 -8.52 15.49 28.04
C PHE A 104 -7.96 14.06 27.87
N GLY A 105 -8.31 13.12 28.75
CA GLY A 105 -7.85 11.72 28.66
C GLY A 105 -6.34 11.55 28.84
N VAL A 106 -5.70 12.36 29.69
CA VAL A 106 -4.25 12.34 29.92
C VAL A 106 -3.85 11.07 30.69
N MET A 107 -3.26 10.11 29.98
CA MET A 107 -2.78 8.83 30.53
C MET A 107 -1.31 8.88 31.02
N GLY A 108 -0.55 9.92 30.66
CA GLY A 108 0.86 10.07 31.03
C GLY A 108 1.38 11.49 30.79
N ILE A 109 2.58 11.79 31.30
CA ILE A 109 3.25 13.10 31.19
C ILE A 109 4.68 12.98 30.65
N PRO A 110 5.22 13.96 29.90
CA PRO A 110 4.58 15.23 29.54
C PRO A 110 3.52 15.06 28.45
N CYS A 111 2.35 15.67 28.69
CA CYS A 111 1.28 15.79 27.71
C CYS A 111 1.02 17.28 27.44
N LEU A 112 0.72 17.63 26.19
CA LEU A 112 0.46 19.02 25.78
C LEU A 112 -0.75 19.01 24.85
N VAL A 113 -1.83 19.63 25.28
CA VAL A 113 -3.07 19.74 24.50
C VAL A 113 -3.13 21.13 23.88
N LEU A 114 -3.24 21.21 22.55
CA LEU A 114 -3.45 22.49 21.86
C LEU A 114 -4.95 22.75 21.75
N LEU A 115 -5.34 23.95 22.14
CA LEU A 115 -6.68 24.50 22.06
C LEU A 115 -6.67 25.76 21.18
N ASP A 116 -7.82 26.11 20.64
CA ASP A 116 -8.01 27.38 19.94
C ASP A 116 -8.42 28.51 20.91
N SER A 117 -8.57 29.74 20.39
CA SER A 117 -8.98 30.92 21.16
C SER A 117 -10.36 30.80 21.86
N ASN A 118 -11.15 29.77 21.55
CA ASN A 118 -12.43 29.46 22.22
C ASN A 118 -12.29 28.35 23.28
N PHE A 119 -11.07 27.84 23.50
CA PHE A 119 -10.74 26.64 24.28
C PHE A 119 -11.26 25.32 23.67
N GLU A 120 -11.57 25.29 22.37
CA GLU A 120 -11.90 24.05 21.66
C GLU A 120 -10.64 23.28 21.28
N VAL A 121 -10.68 21.95 21.35
CA VAL A 121 -9.50 21.10 21.11
C VAL A 121 -9.07 21.14 19.65
N ILE A 122 -7.85 21.62 19.43
CA ILE A 122 -7.14 21.47 18.15
C ILE A 122 -6.54 20.05 18.08
N THR A 123 -5.78 19.65 19.09
CA THR A 123 -5.18 18.31 19.20
C THR A 123 -4.73 18.00 20.62
N THR A 124 -4.87 16.75 21.06
CA THR A 124 -4.28 16.27 22.33
C THR A 124 -2.80 15.87 22.19
N TRP A 125 -2.26 15.88 20.96
CA TRP A 125 -0.88 15.47 20.64
C TRP A 125 0.08 16.66 20.44
N GLY A 126 -0.19 17.79 21.10
CA GLY A 126 0.58 19.03 20.94
C GLY A 126 2.08 18.88 21.14
N ARG A 127 2.52 17.93 21.98
CA ARG A 127 3.94 17.61 22.16
C ARG A 127 4.61 17.23 20.83
N ASN A 128 3.96 16.39 20.01
CA ASN A 128 4.46 16.00 18.69
C ASN A 128 4.48 17.17 17.71
N TYR A 129 3.47 18.05 17.77
CA TYR A 129 3.41 19.25 16.94
C TYR A 129 4.59 20.20 17.24
N ILE A 130 4.83 20.51 18.53
CA ILE A 130 5.97 21.33 18.98
C ILE A 130 7.31 20.71 18.61
N SER A 131 7.48 19.39 18.80
CA SER A 131 8.74 18.70 18.47
C SER A 131 9.03 18.63 16.97
N ARG A 132 8.00 18.66 16.11
CA ARG A 132 8.13 18.62 14.65
C ARG A 132 8.29 20.00 14.01
N ASP A 133 7.68 21.01 14.61
CA ASP A 133 7.71 22.40 14.14
C ASP A 133 8.04 23.40 15.27
N PRO A 134 9.27 23.33 15.83
CA PRO A 134 9.67 24.21 16.94
C PRO A 134 9.85 25.68 16.52
N MET A 135 9.98 25.95 15.22
CA MET A 135 10.03 27.31 14.67
C MET A 135 8.65 27.85 14.29
N GLY A 136 7.61 27.00 14.34
CA GLY A 136 6.24 27.37 14.02
C GLY A 136 6.01 27.72 12.54
N GLU A 137 6.73 27.12 11.60
CA GLU A 137 6.56 27.33 10.15
C GLU A 137 5.08 27.15 9.73
N TYR A 138 4.35 26.26 10.40
CA TYR A 138 2.94 25.94 10.14
C TYR A 138 1.99 26.42 11.25
N PHE A 139 2.37 27.47 11.99
CA PHE A 139 1.50 28.12 12.97
C PHE A 139 0.43 29.00 12.28
N PRO A 140 -0.84 29.02 12.74
CA PRO A 140 -1.41 28.24 13.84
C PRO A 140 -1.64 26.77 13.45
N TRP A 141 -1.26 25.84 14.32
CA TRP A 141 -1.28 24.40 14.05
C TRP A 141 -2.67 23.74 14.04
N ARG A 142 -3.65 24.36 13.37
CA ARG A 142 -5.07 23.97 13.39
C ARG A 142 -5.35 22.79 12.45
N GLU A 143 -5.85 21.69 13.00
CA GLU A 143 -6.57 20.69 12.21
C GLU A 143 -7.92 21.26 11.72
N ALA A 144 -8.43 20.76 10.59
CA ALA A 144 -9.78 21.12 10.15
C ALA A 144 -10.81 20.56 11.15
N PRO A 145 -11.76 21.38 11.66
CA PRO A 145 -12.48 21.07 12.89
C PRO A 145 -13.28 19.75 12.85
N PRO A 146 -13.41 19.09 14.03
CA PRO A 146 -14.39 18.11 14.52
C PRO A 146 -15.76 17.87 13.92
N GLY A 147 -16.18 18.62 12.92
CA GLY A 147 -17.56 18.65 12.47
C GLY A 147 -17.71 19.52 11.24
N GLY A 148 -18.37 18.97 10.22
CA GLY A 148 -19.11 19.86 9.35
C GLY A 148 -20.15 20.57 10.22
N CYS A 149 -20.28 21.90 10.09
CA CYS A 149 -21.41 22.58 10.68
C CYS A 149 -22.68 21.92 10.17
N SER A 150 -23.37 21.20 11.05
CA SER A 150 -24.78 20.91 10.89
C SER A 150 -25.51 22.24 11.05
N LEU A 151 -25.50 23.04 9.98
CA LEU A 151 -26.68 23.79 9.62
C LEU A 151 -27.82 22.77 9.62
N SER A 152 -28.64 22.81 10.67
CA SER A 152 -29.91 22.11 10.75
C SER A 152 -30.91 22.79 9.82
N LEU A 153 -30.58 22.78 8.53
CA LEU A 153 -31.54 22.79 7.45
C LEU A 153 -32.43 21.58 7.67
N SER A 154 -33.50 21.81 8.43
CA SER A 154 -34.67 20.96 8.48
C SER A 154 -35.31 20.99 7.10
N LEU A 155 -34.73 20.18 6.20
CA LEU A 155 -35.33 19.76 4.94
C LEU A 155 -36.57 18.92 5.28
N LYS A 156 -37.63 19.60 5.72
CA LYS A 156 -38.99 19.09 5.58
C LYS A 156 -39.15 18.76 4.10
N LEU A 157 -39.39 17.48 3.83
CA LEU A 157 -39.60 16.92 2.50
C LEU A 157 -40.52 17.81 1.67
N ILE A 158 -39.96 18.54 0.70
CA ILE A 158 -40.74 19.05 -0.41
C ILE A 158 -41.07 17.82 -1.26
N SER A 159 -42.31 17.35 -1.16
CA SER A 159 -42.82 16.26 -1.99
C SER A 159 -42.74 16.68 -3.46
N LEU A 160 -41.83 16.03 -4.21
CA LEU A 160 -41.73 16.23 -5.65
C LEU A 160 -42.82 15.40 -6.34
N CYS A 161 -44.04 15.94 -6.41
CA CYS A 161 -45.13 15.33 -7.18
C CYS A 161 -44.83 15.38 -8.69
N VAL A 162 -44.22 14.32 -9.22
CA VAL A 162 -44.09 14.09 -10.67
C VAL A 162 -45.42 13.54 -11.20
N SER A 163 -46.26 14.43 -11.71
CA SER A 163 -47.55 14.07 -12.31
C SER A 163 -47.37 13.59 -13.77
N LEU A 164 -47.11 12.29 -13.96
CA LEU A 164 -47.14 11.65 -15.27
C LEU A 164 -48.60 11.44 -15.73
N LYS A 165 -49.08 12.27 -16.65
CA LYS A 165 -50.31 11.99 -17.42
C LYS A 165 -49.95 11.23 -18.70
N LEU A 166 -50.21 9.92 -18.74
CA LEU A 166 -50.45 9.24 -20.00
C LEU A 166 -51.90 9.53 -20.45
N SER A 167 -52.05 10.11 -21.63
CA SER A 167 -53.33 10.07 -22.38
C SER A 167 -53.17 9.10 -23.54
N GLN A 168 -53.93 8.01 -23.53
CA GLN A 168 -54.10 7.20 -24.74
C GLN A 168 -54.97 7.96 -25.74
N THR A 169 -54.43 8.20 -26.93
CA THR A 169 -55.22 8.46 -28.15
C THR A 169 -54.70 7.54 -29.26
N LEU A 170 -55.61 7.08 -30.11
CA LEU A 170 -55.35 6.08 -31.15
C LEU A 170 -54.58 6.68 -32.34
N SER A 171 -53.26 6.87 -32.17
CA SER A 171 -52.31 7.06 -33.29
C SER A 171 -50.86 6.79 -32.85
N ASN A 172 -50.04 6.29 -33.77
CA ASN A 172 -48.66 5.87 -33.49
C ASN A 172 -47.69 7.05 -33.32
N SER A 173 -47.68 7.69 -32.15
CA SER A 173 -46.52 8.47 -31.66
C SER A 173 -46.59 8.73 -30.14
N LEU A 174 -45.55 8.34 -29.41
CA LEU A 174 -45.33 8.74 -28.00
C LEU A 174 -44.50 10.02 -27.94
N SER A 175 -45.00 11.05 -27.27
CA SER A 175 -44.24 12.27 -26.95
C SER A 175 -44.21 12.53 -25.44
N LEU A 176 -43.02 12.58 -24.84
CA LEU A 176 -42.84 13.11 -23.49
C LEU A 176 -42.58 14.63 -23.56
N SER A 177 -43.32 15.41 -22.77
CA SER A 177 -43.01 16.80 -22.47
C SER A 177 -42.74 16.97 -20.98
N LEU A 178 -41.59 17.56 -20.64
CA LEU A 178 -41.20 17.86 -19.27
C LEU A 178 -41.31 19.37 -19.04
N SER A 179 -42.16 19.81 -18.11
CA SER A 179 -42.31 21.23 -17.76
C SER A 179 -41.89 21.49 -16.32
N LEU A 180 -40.79 22.23 -16.13
CA LEU A 180 -40.35 22.72 -14.83
C LEU A 180 -40.88 24.14 -14.58
N LYS A 181 -41.65 24.33 -13.50
CA LYS A 181 -41.92 25.65 -12.92
C LYS A 181 -41.16 25.77 -11.60
N LEU A 182 -40.29 26.77 -11.50
CA LEU A 182 -39.75 27.24 -10.22
C LEU A 182 -40.55 28.46 -9.78
N SER A 183 -41.10 28.41 -8.55
CA SER A 183 -41.61 29.58 -7.85
C SER A 183 -40.66 29.90 -6.69
N LEU A 184 -40.03 31.07 -6.73
CA LEU A 184 -39.27 31.61 -5.61
C LEU A 184 -40.21 32.38 -4.68
N SER A 185 -40.22 32.02 -3.40
CA SER A 185 -40.75 32.86 -2.32
C SER A 185 -39.64 33.10 -1.30
N GLN A 186 -39.11 34.32 -1.27
CA GLN A 186 -38.28 34.81 -0.17
C GLN A 186 -39.08 35.87 0.59
N THR A 187 -39.09 35.77 1.91
CA THR A 187 -39.49 36.88 2.79
C THR A 187 -38.30 37.16 3.69
N LEU A 188 -37.60 38.27 3.42
CA LEU A 188 -36.39 38.68 4.15
C LEU A 188 -36.72 39.95 4.93
N SER A 189 -36.79 39.84 6.26
CA SER A 189 -37.14 40.96 7.13
C SER A 189 -35.89 41.73 7.57
N LEU A 190 -35.52 42.76 6.79
CA LEU A 190 -34.52 43.75 7.21
C LEU A 190 -35.24 45.00 7.74
N LYS A 191 -34.96 45.36 9.00
CA LYS A 191 -35.25 46.70 9.52
C LYS A 191 -34.05 47.60 9.24
N LEU A 192 -34.23 48.58 8.36
CA LEU A 192 -33.38 49.76 8.24
C LEU A 192 -34.26 50.99 7.99
N SER A 193 -33.91 52.08 8.65
CA SER A 193 -34.77 53.26 8.80
C SER A 193 -34.61 54.28 7.68
N ASN A 194 -35.74 54.83 7.24
CA ASN A 194 -35.91 56.11 6.55
C ASN A 194 -35.13 56.36 5.24
N SER A 195 -35.86 56.20 4.13
CA SER A 195 -36.30 57.31 3.24
C SER A 195 -35.93 57.22 1.75
N LEU A 196 -36.91 57.63 0.95
CA LEU A 196 -36.89 58.01 -0.47
C LEU A 196 -36.69 56.91 -1.53
N SER A 197 -37.69 56.87 -2.42
CA SER A 197 -37.82 56.02 -3.60
C SER A 197 -37.35 56.74 -4.87
N LEU A 198 -36.79 56.01 -5.83
CA LEU A 198 -37.26 56.13 -7.22
C LEU A 198 -37.01 54.84 -8.02
N SER A 199 -37.90 54.59 -8.97
CA SER A 199 -37.90 53.44 -9.88
C SER A 199 -37.06 53.68 -11.13
N GLN A 200 -36.40 52.64 -11.65
CA GLN A 200 -36.27 52.47 -13.10
C GLN A 200 -36.22 50.99 -13.50
N THR A 201 -37.21 50.58 -14.30
CA THR A 201 -37.29 49.28 -14.96
C THR A 201 -36.68 49.39 -16.36
N LEU A 202 -35.83 48.42 -16.73
CA LEU A 202 -35.50 48.16 -18.14
C LEU A 202 -35.45 46.64 -18.35
N SER A 203 -36.30 46.18 -19.26
CA SER A 203 -36.51 44.77 -19.60
C SER A 203 -35.85 44.44 -20.94
N LEU A 204 -35.60 43.16 -21.20
CA LEU A 204 -35.86 42.61 -22.54
C LEU A 204 -36.08 41.09 -22.53
N SER A 205 -37.04 40.67 -23.35
CA SER A 205 -37.80 39.43 -23.29
C SER A 205 -37.31 38.33 -24.26
N ASN A 206 -37.41 37.08 -23.80
CA ASN A 206 -38.09 35.91 -24.38
C ASN A 206 -37.96 35.48 -25.87
N SER A 207 -37.67 34.17 -25.99
CA SER A 207 -38.24 33.17 -26.91
C SER A 207 -38.21 33.37 -28.43
N LEU A 208 -37.62 32.38 -29.13
CA LEU A 208 -38.14 31.94 -30.42
C LEU A 208 -37.94 30.43 -30.64
N SER A 209 -38.87 29.80 -31.35
CA SER A 209 -38.84 28.38 -31.72
C SER A 209 -38.74 28.23 -33.24
N LEU A 210 -38.12 27.14 -33.71
CA LEU A 210 -38.12 26.79 -35.14
C LEU A 210 -38.18 25.27 -35.32
N LYS A 211 -39.10 24.82 -36.17
CA LYS A 211 -39.22 23.44 -36.67
C LYS A 211 -38.56 23.36 -38.05
N LEU A 212 -38.04 22.17 -38.39
CA LEU A 212 -37.88 21.74 -39.77
C LEU A 212 -38.07 20.23 -39.86
N SER A 213 -38.69 19.78 -40.95
CA SER A 213 -39.09 18.39 -41.19
C SER A 213 -38.88 18.05 -42.65
N LEU A 214 -38.43 16.82 -42.94
CA LEU A 214 -38.54 16.23 -44.27
C LEU A 214 -38.74 14.72 -44.14
N SER A 215 -39.51 14.16 -45.06
CA SER A 215 -40.08 12.82 -45.03
C SER A 215 -39.76 12.06 -46.32
N GLN A 216 -39.81 10.73 -46.26
CA GLN A 216 -40.32 9.94 -47.40
C GLN A 216 -40.83 8.57 -46.94
N THR A 217 -41.87 8.09 -47.62
CA THR A 217 -42.63 6.87 -47.34
C THR A 217 -42.77 6.04 -48.60
N LEU A 218 -42.79 4.71 -48.47
CA LEU A 218 -43.44 3.77 -49.40
C LEU A 218 -43.69 2.43 -48.65
N SER A 219 -44.43 1.50 -49.26
CA SER A 219 -45.36 0.65 -48.48
C SER A 219 -45.60 -0.74 -49.06
N ASN A 220 -45.92 -1.67 -48.15
CA ASN A 220 -46.48 -3.02 -48.41
C ASN A 220 -45.44 -4.04 -48.98
N SER A 221 -45.59 -5.37 -48.84
CA SER A 221 -46.76 -6.19 -48.46
C SER A 221 -46.41 -7.58 -47.88
N LEU A 222 -47.32 -8.11 -47.04
CA LEU A 222 -47.73 -9.51 -46.86
C LEU A 222 -46.82 -10.63 -46.27
N SER A 223 -47.49 -11.38 -45.38
CA SER A 223 -47.45 -12.84 -45.13
C SER A 223 -46.39 -13.45 -44.20
N LEU A 224 -46.89 -14.16 -43.18
CA LEU A 224 -46.15 -15.19 -42.45
C LEU A 224 -46.00 -16.44 -43.33
N SER A 225 -44.82 -17.06 -43.29
CA SER A 225 -44.70 -18.52 -43.39
C SER A 225 -43.55 -19.02 -42.50
N ASN A 226 -43.71 -20.20 -41.93
CA ASN A 226 -42.83 -20.71 -40.86
C ASN A 226 -41.46 -21.16 -41.38
N SER A 227 -40.38 -20.73 -40.70
CA SER A 227 -39.14 -21.50 -40.59
C SER A 227 -38.39 -21.23 -39.27
N LEU A 228 -38.91 -21.82 -38.18
CA LEU A 228 -38.27 -21.83 -36.87
C LEU A 228 -37.00 -22.72 -36.89
N SER A 229 -35.87 -22.16 -37.33
CA SER A 229 -34.54 -22.76 -37.10
C SER A 229 -33.36 -21.78 -37.18
N HIS A 230 -33.47 -20.66 -37.91
CA HIS A 230 -32.33 -19.76 -38.16
C HIS A 230 -32.33 -18.45 -37.33
N SER A 231 -33.45 -18.10 -36.69
CA SER A 231 -33.59 -16.81 -35.98
C SER A 231 -32.76 -16.70 -34.70
N PHE A 232 -32.45 -17.80 -34.03
CA PHE A 232 -31.70 -17.78 -32.76
C PHE A 232 -30.22 -17.43 -32.97
N LEU A 233 -29.61 -17.95 -34.05
CA LEU A 233 -28.24 -17.61 -34.46
C LEU A 233 -28.14 -16.16 -34.96
N PHE A 234 -29.14 -15.65 -35.67
CA PHE A 234 -29.15 -14.25 -36.14
C PHE A 234 -29.38 -13.24 -34.99
N LEU A 235 -30.21 -13.57 -34.00
CA LEU A 235 -30.34 -12.76 -32.79
C LEU A 235 -29.06 -12.80 -31.94
N LEU A 236 -28.39 -13.96 -31.80
CA LEU A 236 -27.08 -14.06 -31.14
C LEU A 236 -25.98 -13.30 -31.90
N SER A 237 -26.00 -13.27 -33.25
CA SER A 237 -25.04 -12.49 -34.04
C SER A 237 -25.27 -10.99 -33.93
N LEU A 238 -26.53 -10.53 -33.94
CA LEU A 238 -26.88 -9.12 -33.72
C LEU A 238 -26.61 -8.68 -32.27
N PHE A 239 -26.88 -9.53 -31.28
CA PHE A 239 -26.58 -9.23 -29.88
C PHE A 239 -25.08 -9.21 -29.63
N SER A 240 -24.31 -10.16 -30.19
CA SER A 240 -22.84 -10.16 -30.09
C SER A 240 -22.18 -9.01 -30.86
N LEU A 241 -22.70 -8.61 -32.03
CA LEU A 241 -22.20 -7.44 -32.76
C LEU A 241 -22.55 -6.13 -32.04
N SER A 242 -23.78 -6.01 -31.51
CA SER A 242 -24.18 -4.85 -30.70
C SER A 242 -23.41 -4.78 -29.38
N PHE A 243 -23.12 -5.93 -28.77
CA PHE A 243 -22.27 -6.06 -27.59
C PHE A 243 -20.80 -5.72 -27.88
N LEU A 244 -20.25 -6.17 -29.01
CA LEU A 244 -18.90 -5.80 -29.45
C LEU A 244 -18.79 -4.30 -29.77
N LEU A 245 -19.80 -3.72 -30.42
CA LEU A 245 -19.87 -2.28 -30.67
C LEU A 245 -20.01 -1.49 -29.36
N PHE A 246 -20.85 -1.94 -28.43
CA PHE A 246 -21.00 -1.35 -27.11
C PHE A 246 -19.70 -1.44 -26.28
N VAL A 247 -19.04 -2.60 -26.25
CA VAL A 247 -17.72 -2.79 -25.62
C VAL A 247 -16.65 -1.91 -26.28
N SER A 248 -16.66 -1.77 -27.61
CA SER A 248 -15.72 -0.87 -28.30
C SER A 248 -15.97 0.61 -27.95
N SER A 249 -17.24 0.99 -27.75
CA SER A 249 -17.66 2.34 -27.33
C SER A 249 -17.33 2.61 -25.86
N GLU A 250 -17.54 1.65 -24.96
CA GLU A 250 -17.11 1.71 -23.56
C GLU A 250 -15.57 1.79 -23.46
N MET A 251 -14.83 0.95 -24.21
CA MET A 251 -13.36 1.06 -24.28
C MET A 251 -12.90 2.41 -24.86
N ALA A 252 -13.63 3.00 -25.80
CA ALA A 252 -13.40 4.36 -26.28
C ALA A 252 -13.73 5.42 -25.21
N ALA A 253 -14.80 5.24 -24.42
CA ALA A 253 -15.19 6.14 -23.33
C ALA A 253 -14.21 6.09 -22.14
N VAL A 254 -13.64 4.91 -21.85
CA VAL A 254 -12.55 4.72 -20.88
C VAL A 254 -11.27 5.39 -21.36
N ARG A 255 -10.94 5.28 -22.66
CA ARG A 255 -9.87 6.07 -23.30
C ARG A 255 -10.16 7.58 -23.30
N ALA A 256 -11.43 7.98 -23.31
CA ALA A 256 -11.88 9.38 -23.31
C ALA A 256 -12.13 9.97 -21.89
N GLY A 257 -11.75 9.27 -20.82
CA GLY A 257 -11.51 9.89 -19.51
C GLY A 257 -12.74 10.27 -18.67
N ARG A 258 -13.89 9.60 -18.81
CA ARG A 258 -14.98 9.76 -17.83
C ARG A 258 -14.59 9.16 -16.46
N SER A 259 -14.20 10.04 -15.54
CA SER A 259 -13.96 9.83 -14.10
C SER A 259 -15.04 8.92 -13.46
N THR A 260 -14.69 7.88 -12.68
CA THR A 260 -14.45 8.00 -11.23
C THR A 260 -13.38 7.04 -10.64
N ALA A 261 -12.67 6.25 -11.45
CA ALA A 261 -11.72 5.24 -10.95
C ALA A 261 -10.28 5.78 -10.76
N THR A 262 -9.98 6.34 -9.58
CA THR A 262 -8.63 6.81 -9.19
C THR A 262 -8.29 6.51 -7.72
N THR A 263 -8.48 5.28 -7.27
CA THR A 263 -7.86 4.79 -6.03
C THR A 263 -7.59 3.30 -6.14
N ALA A 264 -6.37 2.95 -6.57
CA ALA A 264 -5.91 1.58 -6.65
C ALA A 264 -5.80 0.95 -5.24
N VAL A 265 -5.91 -0.38 -5.19
CA VAL A 265 -5.60 -1.25 -4.04
C VAL A 265 -6.05 -0.70 -2.68
N ARG A 266 -7.37 -0.72 -2.42
CA ARG A 266 -7.91 -0.51 -1.07
C ARG A 266 -8.69 -1.74 -0.62
N GLY A 267 -8.30 -2.25 0.55
CA GLY A 267 -8.82 -3.50 1.10
C GLY A 267 -10.34 -3.51 1.22
N SER A 268 -10.92 -4.69 0.97
CA SER A 268 -12.35 -4.96 1.10
C SER A 268 -12.82 -4.58 2.50
N ARG A 269 -13.83 -3.71 2.59
CA ARG A 269 -14.49 -3.40 3.86
C ARG A 269 -15.23 -4.65 4.34
N VAL A 270 -14.75 -5.27 5.41
CA VAL A 270 -15.49 -6.31 6.11
C VAL A 270 -16.64 -5.66 6.88
N LEU A 271 -17.85 -5.74 6.33
CA LEU A 271 -19.10 -5.50 7.04
C LEU A 271 -20.06 -6.65 6.73
N GLY A 272 -20.41 -7.43 7.75
CA GLY A 272 -21.32 -8.58 7.63
C GLY A 272 -20.65 -9.91 7.24
N ARG A 273 -19.60 -10.34 7.96
CA ARG A 273 -19.09 -11.72 7.84
C ARG A 273 -20.09 -12.70 8.47
N THR A 274 -20.86 -13.40 7.64
CA THR A 274 -21.31 -14.76 8.01
C THR A 274 -20.06 -15.62 8.12
N VAL A 275 -19.85 -16.26 9.28
CA VAL A 275 -18.65 -17.08 9.54
C VAL A 275 -18.61 -18.25 8.55
N ARG A 276 -17.67 -18.22 7.59
CA ARG A 276 -17.38 -19.35 6.70
C ARG A 276 -16.15 -20.07 7.22
N GLN A 277 -16.37 -21.17 7.95
CA GLN A 277 -15.35 -22.19 8.21
C GLN A 277 -14.89 -22.85 6.88
N LEU A 278 -13.81 -23.63 6.92
CA LEU A 278 -13.54 -24.63 5.86
C LEU A 278 -14.83 -25.39 5.50
N THR A 279 -14.99 -25.68 4.21
CA THR A 279 -16.05 -26.61 3.78
C THR A 279 -15.82 -28.00 4.40
N SER A 280 -16.85 -28.84 4.47
CA SER A 280 -16.75 -30.24 4.95
C SER A 280 -15.55 -31.03 4.41
N ASP A 281 -15.13 -30.72 3.19
CA ASP A 281 -14.09 -31.45 2.46
C ASP A 281 -12.68 -30.80 2.63
N GLY A 282 -12.58 -29.75 3.47
CA GLY A 282 -11.34 -29.07 3.85
C GLY A 282 -10.81 -28.02 2.85
N TYR A 283 -11.67 -27.41 2.04
CA TYR A 283 -11.35 -26.22 1.21
C TYR A 283 -11.70 -24.91 1.92
N LEU A 284 -10.96 -23.84 1.63
CA LEU A 284 -11.26 -22.47 2.10
C LEU A 284 -12.65 -22.00 1.64
N HIS A 285 -12.98 -22.36 0.41
CA HIS A 285 -14.28 -22.19 -0.21
C HIS A 285 -14.36 -23.11 -1.44
N LYS A 286 -15.58 -23.39 -1.91
CA LYS A 286 -15.82 -23.87 -3.27
C LYS A 286 -16.19 -22.68 -4.14
N THR A 287 -15.65 -22.63 -5.35
CA THR A 287 -15.97 -21.55 -6.30
C THR A 287 -17.23 -21.87 -7.09
N GLU A 288 -18.07 -20.87 -7.28
CA GLU A 288 -19.23 -20.97 -8.16
C GLU A 288 -18.86 -20.70 -9.64
N ILE A 289 -17.77 -19.96 -9.88
CA ILE A 289 -17.21 -19.67 -11.22
C ILE A 289 -15.87 -20.41 -11.33
N PRO A 290 -15.60 -21.23 -12.36
CA PRO A 290 -14.36 -22.00 -12.45
C PRO A 290 -13.10 -21.12 -12.29
N THR A 291 -12.12 -21.55 -11.48
CA THR A 291 -10.94 -20.74 -11.08
C THR A 291 -10.29 -19.98 -12.25
N TYR A 292 -10.15 -20.65 -13.40
CA TYR A 292 -9.47 -20.11 -14.58
C TYR A 292 -10.42 -19.61 -15.69
N GLN A 293 -11.72 -19.43 -15.39
CA GLN A 293 -12.77 -19.06 -16.36
C GLN A 293 -12.40 -17.84 -17.22
N PHE A 294 -11.83 -16.81 -16.60
CA PHE A 294 -11.49 -15.56 -17.26
C PHE A 294 -10.18 -15.62 -18.06
N GLN A 295 -9.26 -16.53 -17.75
CA GLN A 295 -7.86 -16.48 -18.20
C GLN A 295 -7.71 -16.50 -19.73
N LYS A 296 -8.51 -17.34 -20.43
CA LYS A 296 -8.51 -17.42 -21.90
C LYS A 296 -9.02 -16.14 -22.58
N SER A 297 -9.78 -15.32 -21.85
CA SER A 297 -10.36 -14.04 -22.31
C SER A 297 -9.64 -12.80 -21.80
N LEU A 298 -8.63 -12.95 -20.93
CA LEU A 298 -7.82 -11.81 -20.49
C LEU A 298 -7.24 -11.06 -21.69
N PRO A 299 -7.33 -9.72 -21.72
CA PRO A 299 -6.76 -8.91 -22.78
C PRO A 299 -5.24 -9.08 -22.80
N GLN A 300 -4.65 -9.00 -24.00
CA GLN A 300 -3.20 -8.94 -24.13
C GLN A 300 -2.68 -7.61 -23.58
N LEU A 301 -1.53 -7.63 -22.88
CA LEU A 301 -0.88 -6.42 -22.41
C LEU A 301 -0.59 -5.49 -23.61
N PRO A 302 -1.11 -4.25 -23.64
CA PRO A 302 -0.88 -3.35 -24.76
C PRO A 302 0.59 -2.97 -24.83
N LEU A 303 1.12 -2.87 -26.05
CA LEU A 303 2.39 -2.20 -26.30
C LEU A 303 2.11 -0.69 -26.45
N PRO A 304 2.72 0.19 -25.63
CA PRO A 304 2.55 1.62 -25.79
C PRO A 304 3.06 2.10 -27.16
N LYS A 305 2.48 3.18 -27.69
CA LYS A 305 3.04 3.87 -28.85
C LYS A 305 4.44 4.40 -28.50
N LEU A 306 5.43 4.19 -29.38
CA LEU A 306 6.81 4.64 -29.17
C LEU A 306 6.88 6.14 -28.81
N GLU A 307 6.12 7.00 -29.48
CA GLU A 307 6.11 8.44 -29.19
C GLU A 307 5.66 8.75 -27.76
N LYS A 308 4.71 7.98 -27.22
CA LYS A 308 4.20 8.18 -25.85
C LYS A 308 5.12 7.60 -24.79
N THR A 309 5.85 6.52 -25.10
CA THR A 309 6.95 6.03 -24.26
C THR A 309 8.06 7.07 -24.17
N LEU A 310 8.49 7.63 -25.31
CA LEU A 310 9.56 8.62 -25.35
C LEU A 310 9.16 9.98 -24.73
N GLU A 311 7.91 10.43 -24.91
CA GLU A 311 7.38 11.62 -24.22
C GLU A 311 7.40 11.45 -22.69
N ARG A 312 6.98 10.27 -22.19
CA ARG A 312 6.96 9.99 -20.75
C ARG A 312 8.36 9.78 -20.18
N TYR A 313 9.25 9.14 -20.91
CA TYR A 313 10.67 9.02 -20.56
C TYR A 313 11.30 10.41 -20.37
N LEU A 314 11.16 11.32 -21.35
CA LEU A 314 11.68 12.68 -21.23
C LEU A 314 11.09 13.44 -20.03
N LYS A 315 9.79 13.28 -19.74
CA LYS A 315 9.18 13.85 -18.52
C LYS A 315 9.80 13.33 -17.23
N SER A 316 10.19 12.05 -17.17
CA SER A 316 10.92 11.47 -16.03
C SER A 316 12.40 11.88 -15.98
N VAL A 317 13.03 12.20 -17.12
CA VAL A 317 14.40 12.73 -17.17
C VAL A 317 14.46 14.16 -16.64
N GLN A 318 13.53 15.02 -17.07
CA GLN A 318 13.56 16.47 -16.85
C GLN A 318 13.89 16.92 -15.40
N PRO A 319 13.30 16.39 -14.32
CA PRO A 319 13.60 16.84 -12.96
C PRO A 319 14.95 16.36 -12.39
N LEU A 320 15.70 15.50 -13.11
CA LEU A 320 16.90 14.82 -12.59
C LEU A 320 18.22 15.30 -13.22
N VAL A 321 18.18 16.13 -14.26
CA VAL A 321 19.35 16.51 -15.08
C VAL A 321 19.39 18.01 -15.36
N SER A 322 20.52 18.55 -15.80
CA SER A 322 20.62 19.94 -16.25
C SER A 322 19.93 20.16 -17.61
N GLU A 323 19.62 21.41 -17.96
CA GLU A 323 19.03 21.74 -19.28
C GLU A 323 19.91 21.28 -20.46
N ASP A 324 21.25 21.39 -20.34
CA ASP A 324 22.19 20.89 -21.37
C ASP A 324 22.14 19.36 -21.51
N GLN A 325 22.07 18.65 -20.38
CA GLN A 325 21.90 17.19 -20.37
C GLN A 325 20.54 16.81 -20.96
N TYR A 326 19.47 17.50 -20.59
CA TYR A 326 18.13 17.28 -21.14
C TYR A 326 18.07 17.52 -22.65
N ALA A 327 18.71 18.58 -23.16
CA ALA A 327 18.80 18.87 -24.58
C ALA A 327 19.54 17.75 -25.35
N LYS A 328 20.64 17.23 -24.78
CA LYS A 328 21.36 16.07 -25.33
C LYS A 328 20.48 14.81 -25.34
N THR A 329 19.85 14.46 -24.22
CA THR A 329 18.94 13.30 -24.12
C THR A 329 17.79 13.43 -25.11
N LYS A 330 17.22 14.63 -25.28
CA LYS A 330 16.17 14.90 -26.27
C LYS A 330 16.65 14.65 -27.70
N ALA A 331 17.85 15.07 -28.07
CA ALA A 331 18.42 14.79 -29.39
C ALA A 331 18.56 13.28 -29.64
N LEU A 332 19.08 12.52 -28.67
CA LEU A 332 19.17 11.05 -28.73
C LEU A 332 17.79 10.38 -28.81
N VAL A 333 16.77 10.95 -28.14
CA VAL A 333 15.39 10.48 -28.22
C VAL A 333 14.79 10.73 -29.61
N ASP A 334 15.02 11.90 -30.21
CA ASP A 334 14.53 12.22 -31.56
C ASP A 334 15.23 11.37 -32.65
N GLU A 335 16.53 11.07 -32.48
CA GLU A 335 17.27 10.11 -33.31
C GLU A 335 16.72 8.68 -33.12
N PHE A 336 16.61 8.18 -31.90
CA PHE A 336 16.09 6.83 -31.62
C PHE A 336 14.66 6.65 -32.15
N ARG A 337 13.82 7.68 -32.04
CA ARG A 337 12.44 7.71 -32.56
C ARG A 337 12.36 7.57 -34.08
N SER A 338 13.34 8.09 -34.80
CA SER A 338 13.33 8.14 -36.27
C SER A 338 14.21 7.07 -36.92
N GLY A 339 15.18 6.52 -36.18
CA GLY A 339 16.05 5.42 -36.58
C GLY A 339 15.73 4.09 -35.89
N VAL A 340 16.73 3.49 -35.24
CA VAL A 340 16.70 2.10 -34.75
C VAL A 340 15.54 1.79 -33.79
N GLY A 341 15.07 2.75 -33.00
CA GLY A 341 13.95 2.56 -32.09
C GLY A 341 12.61 2.35 -32.80
N ALA A 342 12.40 2.95 -33.98
CA ALA A 342 11.21 2.72 -34.79
C ALA A 342 11.15 1.29 -35.32
N GLU A 343 12.27 0.77 -35.82
CA GLU A 343 12.34 -0.61 -36.33
C GLU A 343 12.25 -1.63 -35.18
N LEU A 344 12.94 -1.42 -34.07
CA LEU A 344 12.79 -2.26 -32.86
C LEU A 344 11.34 -2.27 -32.34
N HIS A 345 10.65 -1.12 -32.34
CA HIS A 345 9.25 -1.05 -31.90
C HIS A 345 8.30 -1.78 -32.85
N LYS A 346 8.50 -1.63 -34.17
CA LYS A 346 7.74 -2.33 -35.21
C LYS A 346 7.92 -3.85 -35.14
N GLU A 347 9.14 -4.31 -34.87
CA GLU A 347 9.43 -5.73 -34.63
C GLU A 347 8.83 -6.23 -33.32
N LEU A 348 9.00 -5.51 -32.21
CA LEU A 348 8.40 -5.89 -30.92
C LEU A 348 6.86 -5.92 -30.99
N ALA A 349 6.24 -5.03 -31.77
CA ALA A 349 4.82 -5.07 -32.07
C ALA A 349 4.41 -6.31 -32.87
N ALA A 350 5.26 -6.77 -33.80
CA ALA A 350 5.07 -8.01 -34.54
C ALA A 350 5.26 -9.26 -33.65
N GLU A 351 6.30 -9.31 -32.80
CA GLU A 351 6.51 -10.36 -31.80
C GLU A 351 5.34 -10.44 -30.82
N ASN A 352 4.80 -9.31 -30.36
CA ASN A 352 3.69 -9.28 -29.41
C ASN A 352 2.37 -9.73 -30.05
N LYS A 353 2.07 -9.33 -31.29
CA LYS A 353 0.76 -9.54 -31.92
C LYS A 353 0.42 -11.03 -32.07
N GLY A 354 -0.49 -11.52 -31.23
CA GLY A 354 -0.99 -12.90 -31.29
C GLY A 354 -0.09 -13.95 -30.61
N SER A 355 0.95 -13.53 -29.89
CA SER A 355 1.90 -14.42 -29.17
C SER A 355 1.28 -15.31 -28.10
N GLY A 356 0.05 -15.02 -27.67
CA GLY A 356 -0.62 -15.69 -26.55
C GLY A 356 -0.10 -15.29 -25.17
N THR A 357 0.88 -14.40 -25.09
CA THR A 357 1.54 -13.90 -23.87
C THR A 357 1.66 -12.37 -23.90
N SER A 358 2.25 -11.76 -22.87
CA SER A 358 2.73 -10.37 -22.93
C SER A 358 4.15 -10.29 -23.49
N TYR A 359 4.49 -9.15 -24.10
CA TYR A 359 5.85 -8.86 -24.60
C TYR A 359 6.92 -8.83 -23.51
N ILE A 360 6.52 -8.65 -22.24
CA ILE A 360 7.42 -8.43 -21.10
C ILE A 360 7.64 -9.68 -20.23
N ALA A 361 6.71 -10.65 -20.24
CA ALA A 361 6.73 -11.78 -19.31
C ALA A 361 8.04 -12.59 -19.34
N LYS A 362 8.55 -12.88 -20.54
CA LYS A 362 9.78 -13.65 -20.74
C LYS A 362 11.04 -12.83 -20.40
N PRO A 363 11.31 -11.65 -21.01
CA PRO A 363 12.48 -10.84 -20.67
C PRO A 363 12.58 -10.49 -19.18
N TRP A 364 11.44 -10.18 -18.54
CA TRP A 364 11.41 -9.85 -17.11
C TRP A 364 11.70 -11.07 -16.22
N TYR A 365 11.26 -12.28 -16.61
CA TYR A 365 11.63 -13.51 -15.92
C TYR A 365 13.11 -13.86 -16.10
N GLU A 366 13.65 -13.73 -17.32
CA GLU A 366 15.05 -14.00 -17.62
C GLU A 366 15.99 -13.05 -16.86
N MET A 367 15.63 -11.78 -16.69
CA MET A 367 16.36 -10.82 -15.84
C MET A 367 16.57 -11.36 -14.41
N TYR A 368 15.52 -11.86 -13.74
CA TYR A 368 15.65 -12.41 -12.39
C TYR A 368 16.45 -13.72 -12.35
N MET A 369 16.24 -14.62 -13.33
CA MET A 369 16.97 -15.90 -13.40
C MET A 369 18.45 -15.72 -13.72
N ASN A 370 18.82 -14.65 -14.43
CA ASN A 370 20.21 -14.28 -14.70
C ASN A 370 20.87 -13.50 -13.56
N TYR A 371 20.13 -12.95 -12.60
CA TYR A 371 20.72 -12.29 -11.43
C TYR A 371 21.64 -13.24 -10.65
N ARG A 372 22.87 -12.80 -10.34
CA ARG A 372 23.95 -13.63 -9.80
C ARG A 372 24.31 -13.36 -8.33
N ASP A 373 23.91 -12.25 -7.73
CA ASP A 373 24.22 -11.99 -6.31
C ASP A 373 23.32 -12.81 -5.38
N ALA A 374 23.59 -12.70 -4.07
CA ALA A 374 22.77 -13.29 -3.02
C ALA A 374 21.28 -12.91 -3.16
N LEU A 375 20.38 -13.88 -3.01
CA LEU A 375 18.93 -13.64 -3.02
C LEU A 375 18.38 -12.92 -1.77
N PRO A 376 18.74 -13.28 -0.53
CA PRO A 376 18.30 -12.52 0.64
C PRO A 376 18.74 -11.06 0.55
N ILE A 377 17.91 -10.17 1.10
CA ILE A 377 18.05 -8.70 1.02
C ILE A 377 17.83 -8.17 -0.41
N ASN A 378 18.61 -8.59 -1.40
CA ASN A 378 18.59 -8.03 -2.75
C ASN A 378 17.33 -8.38 -3.57
N MET A 379 16.78 -9.59 -3.37
CA MET A 379 15.66 -10.12 -4.15
C MET A 379 14.47 -10.57 -3.30
N ASN A 380 14.69 -11.20 -2.14
CA ASN A 380 13.60 -11.75 -1.35
C ASN A 380 12.96 -10.71 -0.41
N PRO A 381 11.73 -10.23 -0.64
CA PRO A 381 10.96 -9.44 0.32
C PRO A 381 10.34 -10.31 1.43
N GLN A 382 9.76 -9.66 2.44
CA GLN A 382 8.96 -10.29 3.49
C GLN A 382 7.64 -9.56 3.76
N LEU A 383 6.60 -10.30 4.14
CA LEU A 383 5.27 -9.80 4.52
C LEU A 383 4.89 -10.34 5.91
N THR A 384 4.92 -9.50 6.93
CA THR A 384 4.64 -9.85 8.34
C THR A 384 3.14 -9.86 8.60
N PHE A 385 2.61 -11.03 8.98
CA PHE A 385 1.22 -11.20 9.40
C PHE A 385 0.93 -10.38 10.66
N LYS A 386 -0.35 -9.99 10.83
CA LYS A 386 -0.87 -9.60 12.13
C LYS A 386 -0.83 -10.78 13.11
N ASP A 387 -0.91 -10.47 14.40
CA ASP A 387 -1.06 -11.46 15.46
C ASP A 387 -2.37 -12.26 15.34
N ASP A 388 -2.40 -13.44 15.96
CA ASP A 388 -3.64 -14.19 16.11
C ASP A 388 -4.46 -13.61 17.28
N PRO A 389 -5.77 -13.34 17.12
CA PRO A 389 -6.62 -12.96 18.24
C PRO A 389 -6.83 -14.08 19.27
N ASP A 390 -6.59 -15.36 18.91
CA ASP A 390 -6.62 -16.48 19.86
C ASP A 390 -5.33 -16.54 20.70
N THR A 391 -5.45 -16.37 22.01
CA THR A 391 -4.30 -16.43 22.94
C THR A 391 -3.67 -17.82 23.00
N ALA A 392 -4.40 -18.90 22.69
CA ALA A 392 -3.81 -20.24 22.57
C ALA A 392 -2.83 -20.35 21.40
N LYS A 393 -3.00 -19.53 20.36
CA LYS A 393 -2.12 -19.43 19.18
C LYS A 393 -0.95 -18.46 19.36
N GLN A 394 -0.72 -17.96 20.56
CA GLN A 394 0.47 -17.16 20.89
C GLN A 394 1.71 -18.02 21.20
N GLN A 395 1.60 -19.35 21.02
CA GLN A 395 2.71 -20.29 21.09
C GLN A 395 3.23 -20.61 19.68
N GLN A 396 4.55 -20.62 19.50
CA GLN A 396 5.21 -20.88 18.21
C GLN A 396 4.68 -22.13 17.50
N ALA A 397 4.54 -23.26 18.20
CA ALA A 397 4.08 -24.51 17.62
C ALA A 397 2.61 -24.44 17.16
N ALA A 398 1.71 -23.93 18.01
CA ALA A 398 0.29 -23.78 17.69
C ALA A 398 0.06 -22.83 16.50
N ARG A 399 0.72 -21.66 16.49
CA ARG A 399 0.64 -20.70 15.37
C ARG A 399 1.15 -21.31 14.07
N THR A 400 2.30 -21.99 14.12
CA THR A 400 2.91 -22.64 12.96
C THR A 400 1.99 -23.74 12.40
N ALA A 401 1.44 -24.61 13.24
CA ALA A 401 0.53 -25.66 12.81
C ALA A 401 -0.74 -25.10 12.16
N SER A 402 -1.32 -24.03 12.72
CA SER A 402 -2.50 -23.37 12.16
C SER A 402 -2.21 -22.69 10.82
N LEU A 403 -1.06 -22.02 10.69
CA LEU A 403 -0.61 -21.45 9.42
C LEU A 403 -0.33 -22.52 8.37
N ILE A 404 0.32 -23.64 8.73
CA ILE A 404 0.52 -24.78 7.81
C ILE A 404 -0.83 -25.35 7.36
N HIS A 405 -1.76 -25.61 8.28
CA HIS A 405 -3.09 -26.14 7.98
C HIS A 405 -3.87 -25.23 7.02
N ALA A 406 -3.93 -23.93 7.30
CA ALA A 406 -4.55 -22.94 6.41
C ALA A 406 -3.84 -22.86 5.04
N SER A 407 -2.51 -22.98 4.99
CA SER A 407 -1.74 -22.98 3.75
C SER A 407 -2.00 -24.22 2.89
N VAL A 408 -2.17 -25.38 3.53
CA VAL A 408 -2.56 -26.64 2.88
C VAL A 408 -4.01 -26.57 2.38
N ALA A 409 -4.92 -25.95 3.14
CA ALA A 409 -6.27 -25.67 2.67
C ALA A 409 -6.26 -24.76 1.44
N PHE A 410 -5.42 -23.71 1.40
CA PHE A 410 -5.21 -22.87 0.21
C PHE A 410 -4.66 -23.71 -0.96
N TYR A 411 -3.60 -24.49 -0.75
CA TYR A 411 -3.01 -25.35 -1.78
C TYR A 411 -4.04 -26.31 -2.39
N ARG A 412 -4.79 -27.05 -1.56
CA ARG A 412 -5.86 -27.95 -2.02
C ARG A 412 -6.94 -27.19 -2.79
N THR A 413 -7.34 -26.03 -2.30
CA THR A 413 -8.33 -25.15 -2.95
C THR A 413 -7.86 -24.70 -4.34
N LEU A 414 -6.57 -24.40 -4.52
CA LEU A 414 -5.95 -24.05 -5.80
C LEU A 414 -5.80 -25.27 -6.74
N ARG A 415 -5.21 -26.36 -6.22
CA ARG A 415 -4.96 -27.63 -6.92
C ARG A 415 -6.25 -28.20 -7.52
N ASP A 416 -7.29 -28.27 -6.71
CA ASP A 416 -8.58 -28.88 -7.06
C ASP A 416 -9.51 -27.89 -7.78
N LYS A 417 -8.98 -26.72 -8.20
CA LYS A 417 -9.67 -25.68 -8.97
C LYS A 417 -10.97 -25.20 -8.29
N GLN A 418 -10.93 -25.14 -6.95
CA GLN A 418 -11.98 -24.62 -6.08
C GLN A 418 -11.75 -23.16 -5.67
N LEU A 419 -10.54 -22.62 -5.90
CA LEU A 419 -10.21 -21.23 -5.63
C LEU A 419 -11.06 -20.30 -6.50
N LYS A 420 -11.69 -19.29 -5.89
CA LYS A 420 -12.41 -18.25 -6.65
C LYS A 420 -11.42 -17.52 -7.57
N PRO A 421 -11.82 -17.24 -8.83
CA PRO A 421 -11.04 -16.39 -9.73
C PRO A 421 -10.59 -15.11 -9.02
N ASP A 422 -9.37 -14.66 -9.29
CA ASP A 422 -8.90 -13.40 -8.72
C ASP A 422 -9.51 -12.22 -9.49
N LEU A 423 -10.33 -11.43 -8.80
CA LEU A 423 -11.15 -10.36 -9.36
C LEU A 423 -10.95 -9.09 -8.53
N TYR A 424 -10.53 -8.01 -9.18
CA TYR A 424 -10.60 -6.67 -8.60
C TYR A 424 -12.02 -6.10 -8.81
N GLU A 425 -12.78 -5.93 -7.74
CA GLU A 425 -14.18 -5.50 -7.78
C GLU A 425 -14.33 -3.99 -7.52
N THR A 426 -14.71 -3.20 -8.52
CA THR A 426 -15.11 -1.78 -8.33
C THR A 426 -16.59 -1.62 -8.02
N ASN A 427 -17.41 -2.66 -8.24
CA ASN A 427 -18.84 -2.67 -7.94
C ASN A 427 -19.30 -4.02 -7.39
N GLU A 428 -18.88 -4.33 -6.15
CA GLU A 428 -19.22 -5.57 -5.44
C GLU A 428 -20.73 -5.91 -5.48
N LYS A 429 -21.61 -4.90 -5.47
CA LYS A 429 -23.07 -5.12 -5.52
C LYS A 429 -23.56 -5.75 -6.83
N ARG A 430 -22.85 -5.53 -7.95
CA ARG A 430 -23.14 -6.17 -9.24
C ARG A 430 -22.43 -7.51 -9.37
N SER A 431 -21.13 -7.53 -9.11
CA SER A 431 -20.30 -8.73 -9.29
C SER A 431 -20.62 -9.87 -8.31
N ARG A 432 -21.16 -9.57 -7.13
CA ARG A 432 -21.61 -10.59 -6.16
C ARG A 432 -23.10 -10.96 -6.26
N HIS A 433 -23.84 -10.41 -7.23
CA HIS A 433 -25.25 -10.78 -7.44
C HIS A 433 -25.34 -12.12 -8.20
N PRO A 434 -26.22 -13.07 -7.80
CA PRO A 434 -26.35 -14.37 -8.48
C PRO A 434 -26.56 -14.37 -10.01
N TRP A 435 -27.02 -13.27 -10.63
CA TRP A 435 -27.11 -13.18 -12.09
C TRP A 435 -25.72 -13.16 -12.74
N PHE A 436 -24.71 -12.58 -12.06
CA PHE A 436 -23.34 -12.49 -12.56
C PHE A 436 -22.73 -13.88 -12.72
N THR A 437 -22.70 -14.68 -11.65
CA THR A 437 -22.27 -16.08 -11.67
C THR A 437 -22.98 -16.87 -12.78
N LYS A 438 -24.31 -16.76 -12.87
CA LYS A 438 -25.11 -17.48 -13.87
C LYS A 438 -24.76 -17.06 -15.30
N LEU A 439 -24.51 -15.78 -15.54
CA LEU A 439 -24.20 -15.24 -16.87
C LEU A 439 -22.75 -15.58 -17.26
N VAL A 440 -21.79 -15.48 -16.35
CA VAL A 440 -20.38 -15.89 -16.59
C VAL A 440 -20.29 -17.37 -16.91
N ASN A 441 -20.96 -18.24 -16.14
CA ASN A 441 -20.93 -19.70 -16.35
C ASN A 441 -21.73 -20.15 -17.59
N GLY A 442 -22.76 -19.41 -17.98
CA GLY A 442 -23.54 -19.69 -19.18
C GLY A 442 -22.92 -19.15 -20.48
N ALA A 443 -21.87 -18.33 -20.38
CA ALA A 443 -21.19 -17.73 -21.52
C ALA A 443 -19.94 -18.52 -21.92
N PRO A 444 -19.57 -18.56 -23.21
CA PRO A 444 -18.28 -19.10 -23.64
C PRO A 444 -17.12 -18.35 -22.97
N ASP A 445 -16.06 -19.06 -22.57
CA ASP A 445 -14.87 -18.51 -21.89
C ASP A 445 -14.36 -17.19 -22.51
N LYS A 446 -14.39 -17.08 -23.85
CA LYS A 446 -13.95 -15.91 -24.63
C LYS A 446 -14.69 -14.60 -24.27
N LEU A 447 -15.88 -14.68 -23.68
CA LEU A 447 -16.69 -13.52 -23.26
C LEU A 447 -16.60 -13.24 -21.75
N SER A 448 -16.06 -14.15 -20.94
CA SER A 448 -16.10 -14.05 -19.48
C SER A 448 -15.44 -12.77 -18.97
N TRP A 449 -14.28 -12.35 -19.51
CA TRP A 449 -13.66 -11.07 -19.16
C TRP A 449 -14.53 -9.85 -19.49
N ALA A 450 -15.19 -9.82 -20.66
CA ALA A 450 -16.06 -8.70 -21.04
C ALA A 450 -17.30 -8.60 -20.12
N ILE A 451 -17.84 -9.75 -19.69
CA ILE A 451 -18.92 -9.82 -18.69
C ILE A 451 -18.45 -9.29 -17.34
N GLY A 452 -17.26 -9.72 -16.89
CA GLY A 452 -16.59 -9.20 -15.69
C GLY A 452 -16.45 -7.68 -15.73
N PHE A 453 -15.83 -7.16 -16.79
CA PHE A 453 -15.61 -5.74 -17.02
C PHE A 453 -16.90 -4.91 -16.90
N LEU A 454 -17.99 -5.33 -17.59
CA LEU A 454 -19.29 -4.64 -17.53
C LEU A 454 -20.00 -4.72 -16.17
N ALA A 455 -19.72 -5.75 -15.38
CA ALA A 455 -20.17 -5.86 -13.99
C ALA A 455 -19.33 -5.02 -13.01
N GLY A 456 -18.15 -4.52 -13.42
CA GLY A 456 -17.18 -3.89 -12.54
C GLY A 456 -16.29 -4.88 -11.79
N ALA A 457 -16.06 -6.07 -12.34
CA ALA A 457 -15.14 -7.10 -11.84
C ALA A 457 -14.01 -7.35 -12.86
N TYR A 458 -12.84 -6.81 -12.58
CA TYR A 458 -11.66 -6.90 -13.44
C TYR A 458 -10.87 -8.15 -13.06
N ALA A 459 -10.94 -9.18 -13.91
CA ALA A 459 -10.19 -10.42 -13.68
C ALA A 459 -8.68 -10.17 -13.80
N LEU A 460 -7.92 -10.81 -12.91
CA LEU A 460 -6.46 -10.79 -12.90
C LEU A 460 -5.89 -12.10 -13.47
N ASP A 461 -4.66 -12.01 -13.96
CA ASP A 461 -3.87 -13.15 -14.41
C ASP A 461 -3.49 -14.05 -13.23
N MET A 462 -3.70 -15.35 -13.43
CA MET A 462 -3.41 -16.38 -12.43
C MET A 462 -2.33 -17.37 -12.90
N SER A 463 -1.60 -17.06 -13.98
CA SER A 463 -0.57 -17.96 -14.57
C SER A 463 0.61 -18.23 -13.63
N GLN A 464 0.82 -17.38 -12.63
CA GLN A 464 1.88 -17.50 -11.63
C GLN A 464 1.49 -18.35 -10.40
N TYR A 465 0.21 -18.63 -10.19
CA TYR A 465 -0.28 -19.21 -8.92
C TYR A 465 0.22 -20.64 -8.70
N ASN A 466 0.46 -21.40 -9.78
CA ASN A 466 1.05 -22.74 -9.71
C ASN A 466 2.51 -22.76 -9.22
N ARG A 467 3.18 -21.60 -9.16
CA ARG A 467 4.55 -21.44 -8.64
C ARG A 467 4.62 -21.13 -7.15
N LEU A 468 3.48 -20.88 -6.48
CA LEU A 468 3.45 -20.70 -5.03
C LEU A 468 3.95 -21.95 -4.30
N PHE A 469 3.50 -23.13 -4.74
CA PHE A 469 3.70 -24.39 -4.03
C PHE A 469 4.56 -25.37 -4.83
N ALA A 470 5.17 -26.32 -4.12
CA ALA A 470 6.01 -27.39 -4.69
C ALA A 470 7.12 -26.82 -5.59
N SER A 471 7.60 -25.61 -5.30
CA SER A 471 8.42 -24.82 -6.22
C SER A 471 9.66 -24.24 -5.54
N THR A 472 10.74 -24.13 -6.31
CA THR A 472 12.06 -23.69 -5.83
C THR A 472 12.85 -23.08 -6.98
N ARG A 473 13.81 -22.21 -6.66
CA ARG A 473 14.80 -21.66 -7.59
C ARG A 473 16.11 -22.42 -7.44
N VAL A 474 16.36 -23.35 -8.36
CA VAL A 474 17.58 -24.15 -8.37
C VAL A 474 18.74 -23.30 -8.91
N PRO A 475 19.86 -23.14 -8.17
CA PRO A 475 21.05 -22.45 -8.67
C PRO A 475 21.67 -23.23 -9.82
N CYS A 476 22.09 -22.54 -10.86
CA CYS A 476 22.76 -23.12 -12.03
C CYS A 476 23.82 -22.14 -12.55
N PRO A 477 24.93 -22.63 -13.16
CA PRO A 477 25.96 -21.76 -13.71
C PRO A 477 25.40 -20.77 -14.74
N GLY A 478 25.62 -19.47 -14.53
CA GLY A 478 25.19 -18.37 -15.39
C GLY A 478 23.71 -17.99 -15.30
N THR A 479 22.80 -18.97 -15.31
CA THR A 479 21.33 -18.75 -15.28
C THR A 479 20.65 -19.80 -14.42
N ASP A 480 19.95 -19.35 -13.36
CA ASP A 480 19.16 -20.20 -12.46
C ASP A 480 17.90 -20.76 -13.15
N LYS A 481 17.29 -21.78 -12.54
CA LYS A 481 16.05 -22.38 -13.04
C LYS A 481 14.98 -22.44 -11.96
N HIS A 482 13.80 -21.89 -12.27
CA HIS A 482 12.61 -22.20 -11.50
C HIS A 482 12.12 -23.62 -11.81
N VAL A 483 11.91 -24.43 -10.78
CA VAL A 483 11.41 -25.81 -10.89
C VAL A 483 10.15 -25.93 -10.05
N THR A 484 9.10 -26.55 -10.61
CA THR A 484 7.87 -26.94 -9.91
C THR A 484 7.75 -28.46 -9.98
N TYR A 485 7.58 -29.09 -8.84
CA TYR A 485 7.53 -30.54 -8.66
C TYR A 485 6.09 -31.07 -8.77
N PRO A 486 5.89 -32.30 -9.29
CA PRO A 486 4.57 -32.91 -9.38
C PRO A 486 4.03 -33.29 -8.00
N GLU A 487 2.70 -33.36 -7.86
CA GLU A 487 2.02 -33.73 -6.61
C GLU A 487 2.46 -35.08 -6.04
N SER A 488 2.88 -36.03 -6.88
CA SER A 488 3.42 -37.33 -6.44
C SER A 488 4.71 -37.21 -5.61
N GLN A 489 5.39 -36.06 -5.65
CA GLN A 489 6.62 -35.76 -4.91
C GLN A 489 6.43 -34.64 -3.87
N ALA A 490 5.24 -34.03 -3.79
CA ALA A 490 4.97 -32.80 -3.04
C ALA A 490 3.79 -32.99 -2.06
N ARG A 491 4.02 -33.77 -1.00
CA ARG A 491 3.00 -34.11 0.03
C ARG A 491 3.38 -33.68 1.45
N HIS A 492 4.55 -33.06 1.60
CA HIS A 492 5.14 -32.59 2.85
C HIS A 492 5.47 -31.10 2.76
N VAL A 493 5.67 -30.48 3.92
CA VAL A 493 6.46 -29.24 4.06
C VAL A 493 7.86 -29.61 4.54
N VAL A 494 8.82 -28.71 4.36
CA VAL A 494 10.11 -28.80 5.06
C VAL A 494 10.13 -27.77 6.19
N VAL A 495 10.40 -28.23 7.40
CA VAL A 495 10.57 -27.42 8.60
C VAL A 495 12.05 -27.34 8.92
N GLN A 496 12.57 -26.14 9.15
CA GLN A 496 13.93 -25.91 9.60
C GLN A 496 13.90 -25.35 11.03
N TYR A 497 14.80 -25.86 11.87
CA TYR A 497 14.97 -25.43 13.25
C TYR A 497 16.43 -25.55 13.65
N GLY A 498 17.06 -24.41 13.99
CA GLY A 498 18.52 -24.34 14.09
C GLY A 498 19.16 -24.54 12.70
N HIS A 499 20.08 -25.50 12.59
CA HIS A 499 20.70 -25.89 11.32
C HIS A 499 20.09 -27.18 10.73
N GLU A 500 19.17 -27.85 11.43
CA GLU A 500 18.55 -29.11 10.99
C GLU A 500 17.25 -28.89 10.20
N PHE A 501 16.97 -29.82 9.28
CA PHE A 501 15.79 -29.85 8.43
C PHE A 501 14.95 -31.11 8.73
N PHE A 502 13.62 -30.96 8.65
CA PHE A 502 12.65 -32.01 8.90
C PHE A 502 11.56 -31.99 7.81
N ALA A 503 11.33 -33.12 7.14
CA ALA A 503 10.15 -33.29 6.30
C ALA A 503 8.94 -33.64 7.17
N VAL A 504 7.86 -32.87 7.05
CA VAL A 504 6.61 -33.11 7.79
C VAL A 504 5.49 -33.39 6.78
N PRO A 505 4.89 -34.59 6.76
CA PRO A 505 3.74 -34.88 5.91
C PRO A 505 2.56 -33.95 6.23
N VAL A 506 1.95 -33.36 5.20
CA VAL A 506 0.79 -32.46 5.34
C VAL A 506 -0.38 -32.83 4.45
N LEU A 507 -0.17 -33.75 3.51
CA LEU A 507 -1.22 -34.41 2.73
C LEU A 507 -1.20 -35.91 2.99
N LYS A 508 -2.38 -36.51 3.11
CA LYS A 508 -2.59 -37.96 3.16
C LYS A 508 -2.45 -38.57 1.76
N GLU A 509 -2.44 -39.90 1.67
CA GLU A 509 -2.25 -40.59 0.39
C GLU A 509 -3.32 -40.27 -0.66
N ASP A 510 -4.56 -40.01 -0.20
CA ASP A 510 -5.73 -39.60 -0.99
C ASP A 510 -5.71 -38.10 -1.39
N GLY A 511 -4.69 -37.33 -0.99
CA GLY A 511 -4.57 -35.90 -1.26
C GLY A 511 -5.46 -35.01 -0.37
N THR A 512 -6.06 -35.54 0.70
CA THR A 512 -6.69 -34.75 1.76
C THR A 512 -5.65 -34.16 2.72
N ALA A 513 -6.03 -33.13 3.47
CA ALA A 513 -5.14 -32.50 4.45
C ALA A 513 -4.92 -33.38 5.69
N VAL A 514 -3.72 -33.31 6.25
CA VAL A 514 -3.46 -33.77 7.63
C VAL A 514 -4.15 -32.82 8.61
N PRO A 515 -4.87 -33.33 9.63
CA PRO A 515 -5.54 -32.50 10.64
C PRO A 515 -4.59 -31.58 11.41
N GLU A 516 -5.05 -30.37 11.74
CA GLU A 516 -4.27 -29.37 12.49
C GLU A 516 -3.76 -29.88 13.84
N ALA A 517 -4.50 -30.76 14.52
CA ALA A 517 -4.08 -31.40 15.77
C ALA A 517 -2.84 -32.30 15.61
N GLU A 518 -2.74 -33.01 14.48
CA GLU A 518 -1.59 -33.87 14.17
C GLU A 518 -0.37 -33.03 13.75
N LEU A 519 -0.61 -31.96 12.98
CA LEU A 519 0.42 -30.97 12.65
C LEU A 519 0.95 -30.28 13.91
N HIS A 520 0.07 -29.94 14.87
CA HIS A 520 0.45 -29.32 16.14
C HIS A 520 1.39 -30.24 16.93
N ALA A 521 1.05 -31.52 17.08
CA ALA A 521 1.93 -32.49 17.76
C ALA A 521 3.30 -32.62 17.06
N ALA A 522 3.34 -32.74 15.73
CA ALA A 522 4.60 -32.88 14.98
C ALA A 522 5.48 -31.61 15.04
N ILE A 523 4.90 -30.42 14.94
CA ILE A 523 5.66 -29.15 15.08
C ILE A 523 6.11 -28.94 16.53
N GLN A 524 5.28 -29.29 17.52
CA GLN A 524 5.66 -29.21 18.93
C GLN A 524 6.82 -30.18 19.23
N GLN A 525 6.81 -31.38 18.66
CA GLN A 525 7.93 -32.34 18.75
C GLN A 525 9.24 -31.76 18.22
N ILE A 526 9.23 -30.96 17.16
CA ILE A 526 10.43 -30.24 16.68
C ILE A 526 10.78 -29.09 17.64
N ALA A 527 9.83 -28.20 17.93
CA ALA A 527 10.06 -26.94 18.65
C ALA A 527 10.44 -27.10 20.15
N THR A 528 10.19 -28.28 20.74
CA THR A 528 10.55 -28.63 22.12
C THR A 528 11.94 -29.26 22.26
N GLN A 529 12.59 -29.63 21.15
CA GLN A 529 13.98 -30.05 21.17
C GLN A 529 14.90 -28.82 21.34
N PRO A 530 16.12 -28.97 21.88
CA PRO A 530 17.14 -27.92 21.76
C PRO A 530 17.50 -27.71 20.28
N PRO A 531 17.63 -26.46 19.78
CA PRO A 531 18.00 -26.22 18.39
C PRO A 531 19.44 -26.66 18.15
N ASN A 532 19.64 -27.63 17.24
CA ASN A 532 20.97 -28.08 16.86
C ASN A 532 21.64 -27.00 15.99
N THR A 533 22.66 -26.35 16.54
CA THR A 533 23.51 -25.36 15.86
C THR A 533 24.97 -25.81 15.75
N SER A 534 25.30 -27.04 16.13
CA SER A 534 26.67 -27.59 16.07
C SER A 534 27.00 -28.31 14.76
N CYS A 535 25.99 -28.74 14.00
CA CYS A 535 26.18 -29.22 12.63
C CYS A 535 26.34 -28.06 11.62
N ALA A 536 26.85 -28.37 10.42
CA ALA A 536 27.14 -27.34 9.41
C ALA A 536 25.87 -26.61 8.94
N PRO A 537 25.89 -25.27 8.81
CA PRO A 537 24.70 -24.46 8.54
C PRO A 537 24.29 -24.48 7.06
N LEU A 538 23.68 -25.58 6.59
CA LEU A 538 23.33 -25.76 5.18
C LEU A 538 22.43 -24.65 4.62
N GLY A 539 21.55 -24.03 5.42
CA GLY A 539 20.72 -22.91 4.98
C GLY A 539 21.53 -21.70 4.48
N ALA A 540 22.72 -21.48 5.06
CA ALA A 540 23.64 -20.41 4.66
C ALA A 540 24.19 -20.61 3.22
N ALA A 541 24.05 -21.79 2.62
CA ALA A 541 24.40 -21.96 1.21
C ALA A 541 23.51 -21.11 0.29
N THR A 542 22.25 -20.87 0.68
CA THR A 542 21.30 -20.06 -0.10
C THR A 542 21.55 -18.54 -0.01
N THR A 543 22.49 -18.10 0.83
CA THR A 543 22.93 -16.69 0.93
C THR A 543 24.10 -16.35 0.01
N LEU A 544 24.73 -17.35 -0.61
CA LEU A 544 25.86 -17.16 -1.51
C LEU A 544 25.45 -16.50 -2.85
N ASN A 545 26.45 -15.96 -3.55
CA ASN A 545 26.37 -15.71 -5.00
C ASN A 545 25.89 -16.98 -5.71
N ARG A 546 25.03 -16.82 -6.72
CA ARG A 546 24.30 -17.93 -7.37
C ARG A 546 25.20 -18.92 -8.08
N ASP A 547 26.33 -18.49 -8.65
CA ASP A 547 27.28 -19.39 -9.29
C ASP A 547 28.14 -20.15 -8.26
N THR A 548 28.52 -19.49 -7.16
CA THR A 548 29.17 -20.15 -6.01
C THR A 548 28.24 -21.19 -5.37
N TRP A 549 26.96 -20.85 -5.20
CA TRP A 549 25.95 -21.80 -4.71
C TRP A 549 25.72 -22.93 -5.71
N ALA A 550 25.67 -22.65 -7.01
CA ALA A 550 25.56 -23.69 -8.03
C ALA A 550 26.71 -24.70 -7.93
N ALA A 551 27.95 -24.23 -7.79
CA ALA A 551 29.12 -25.10 -7.61
C ALA A 551 29.03 -25.95 -6.34
N LEU A 552 28.77 -25.34 -5.17
CA LEU A 552 28.64 -26.06 -3.90
C LEU A 552 27.46 -27.04 -3.92
N ARG A 553 26.34 -26.71 -4.55
CA ARG A 553 25.20 -27.62 -4.72
C ARG A 553 25.55 -28.80 -5.64
N GLN A 554 26.41 -28.62 -6.64
CA GLN A 554 26.93 -29.74 -7.46
C GLN A 554 27.88 -30.65 -6.67
N GLU A 555 28.67 -30.12 -5.73
CA GLU A 555 29.49 -30.94 -4.80
C GLU A 555 28.59 -31.75 -3.85
N LEU A 556 27.59 -31.10 -3.24
CA LEU A 556 26.66 -31.75 -2.30
C LEU A 556 25.94 -32.96 -2.91
N ILE A 557 25.43 -32.86 -4.14
CA ILE A 557 24.64 -33.93 -4.79
C ILE A 557 25.47 -35.12 -5.27
N GLN A 558 26.80 -35.09 -5.16
CA GLN A 558 27.63 -36.28 -5.41
C GLN A 558 27.39 -37.38 -4.34
N ASN A 559 26.98 -36.99 -3.13
CA ASN A 559 26.47 -37.93 -2.13
C ASN A 559 24.97 -38.17 -2.34
N ASN A 560 24.58 -39.42 -2.58
CA ASN A 560 23.19 -39.82 -2.84
C ASN A 560 22.22 -39.46 -1.69
N LYS A 561 22.70 -39.47 -0.44
CA LYS A 561 21.92 -39.09 0.74
C LYS A 561 21.60 -37.60 0.74
N ASN A 562 22.62 -36.77 0.54
CA ASN A 562 22.48 -35.31 0.38
C ASN A 562 21.58 -34.96 -0.80
N LYS A 563 21.74 -35.65 -1.94
CA LYS A 563 20.89 -35.48 -3.11
C LYS A 563 19.42 -35.75 -2.79
N THR A 564 19.12 -36.88 -2.14
CA THR A 564 17.76 -37.25 -1.72
C THR A 564 17.18 -36.22 -0.74
N ALA A 565 17.99 -35.75 0.22
CA ALA A 565 17.57 -34.72 1.18
C ALA A 565 17.32 -33.36 0.52
N LEU A 566 18.15 -32.93 -0.44
CA LEU A 566 17.92 -31.72 -1.24
C LEU A 566 16.66 -31.85 -2.11
N GLU A 567 16.42 -33.00 -2.75
CA GLU A 567 15.20 -33.26 -3.50
C GLU A 567 13.95 -33.15 -2.62
N MET A 568 14.02 -33.60 -1.35
CA MET A 568 12.94 -33.40 -0.37
C MET A 568 12.73 -31.93 0.04
N ILE A 569 13.80 -31.14 0.18
CA ILE A 569 13.69 -29.68 0.43
C ILE A 569 13.05 -28.99 -0.78
N ASP A 570 13.50 -29.33 -1.98
CA ASP A 570 13.09 -28.71 -3.23
C ASP A 570 11.65 -29.06 -3.64
N SER A 571 11.20 -30.31 -3.42
CA SER A 571 9.83 -30.75 -3.75
C SER A 571 8.76 -30.42 -2.71
N ALA A 572 9.15 -30.07 -1.47
CA ALA A 572 8.22 -29.70 -0.40
C ALA A 572 7.22 -28.62 -0.86
N LEU A 573 5.98 -28.64 -0.37
CA LEU A 573 4.96 -27.65 -0.75
C LEU A 573 5.43 -26.21 -0.49
N PHE A 574 6.07 -25.98 0.66
CA PHE A 574 6.75 -24.75 1.05
C PHE A 574 7.73 -25.05 2.20
N ALA A 575 8.56 -24.06 2.56
CA ALA A 575 9.46 -24.15 3.70
C ALA A 575 8.87 -23.46 4.95
N VAL A 576 9.29 -23.88 6.13
CA VAL A 576 8.88 -23.32 7.43
C VAL A 576 10.11 -23.15 8.30
N SER A 577 10.43 -21.92 8.69
CA SER A 577 11.53 -21.60 9.61
C SER A 577 10.96 -21.35 11.00
N LEU A 578 11.18 -22.30 11.91
CA LEU A 578 10.97 -22.09 13.34
C LEU A 578 12.15 -21.25 13.86
N GLU A 579 11.96 -19.95 14.01
CA GLU A 579 13.03 -19.09 14.53
C GLU A 579 13.27 -19.38 16.01
N HIS A 580 14.50 -19.77 16.31
CA HIS A 580 14.93 -20.28 17.62
C HIS A 580 15.55 -19.19 18.49
N ARG A 581 15.96 -18.06 17.88
CA ARG A 581 16.39 -16.85 18.57
C ARG A 581 15.18 -16.00 18.96
N GLU A 582 15.37 -15.10 19.91
CA GLU A 582 14.34 -14.13 20.27
C GLU A 582 14.38 -12.96 19.28
N ALA A 583 13.21 -12.56 18.78
CA ALA A 583 13.07 -11.45 17.86
C ALA A 583 11.66 -10.84 17.99
N GLY A 584 11.58 -9.52 18.10
CA GLY A 584 10.32 -8.80 18.20
C GLY A 584 9.66 -8.77 19.58
N PRO A 585 8.55 -8.03 19.70
CA PRO A 585 7.81 -7.84 20.94
C PRO A 585 6.98 -9.07 21.32
N ALA A 586 6.48 -9.10 22.56
CA ALA A 586 5.56 -10.13 23.01
C ALA A 586 4.27 -10.16 22.13
N PRO A 587 3.57 -11.31 22.05
CA PRO A 587 2.32 -11.43 21.30
C PRO A 587 1.26 -10.47 21.85
N MET A 588 0.42 -9.90 20.98
CA MET A 588 -0.64 -8.94 21.31
C MET A 588 -0.19 -7.69 22.09
N THR A 589 1.12 -7.37 22.10
CA THR A 589 1.59 -6.05 22.55
C THR A 589 0.96 -4.98 21.65
N GLU A 590 0.25 -4.02 22.24
CA GLU A 590 -0.35 -2.91 21.49
C GLU A 590 0.72 -2.15 20.71
N LEU A 591 0.39 -1.74 19.47
CA LEU A 591 1.37 -1.20 18.52
C LEU A 591 2.16 0.02 19.04
N GLU A 592 1.55 0.80 19.93
CA GLU A 592 2.13 1.98 20.58
C GLU A 592 3.08 1.67 21.76
N ASN A 593 3.04 0.44 22.27
CA ASN A 593 3.84 -0.03 23.41
C ASN A 593 5.06 -0.87 23.01
N ILE A 594 5.31 -1.02 21.71
CA ILE A 594 6.46 -1.73 21.14
C ILE A 594 7.58 -0.72 20.86
N SER A 595 8.82 -1.00 21.28
CA SER A 595 9.95 -0.12 20.95
C SER A 595 10.38 -0.25 19.48
N ASP A 596 10.93 0.82 18.91
CA ASP A 596 11.46 0.78 17.54
C ASP A 596 12.53 -0.31 17.37
N SER A 597 13.35 -0.57 18.40
CA SER A 597 14.33 -1.66 18.39
C SER A 597 13.67 -3.04 18.25
N GLN A 598 12.61 -3.33 18.99
CA GLN A 598 11.87 -4.59 18.87
C GLN A 598 11.27 -4.76 17.46
N TRP A 599 10.76 -3.68 16.86
CA TRP A 599 10.30 -3.72 15.47
C TRP A 599 11.44 -3.97 14.48
N VAL A 600 12.57 -3.27 14.63
CA VAL A 600 13.74 -3.45 13.76
C VAL A 600 14.29 -4.87 13.85
N ASP A 601 14.42 -5.43 15.05
CA ASP A 601 14.86 -6.81 15.26
C ASP A 601 13.91 -7.83 14.61
N LEU A 602 12.59 -7.61 14.74
CA LEU A 602 11.58 -8.42 14.07
C LEU A 602 11.71 -8.34 12.55
N LEU A 603 11.82 -7.13 11.98
CA LEU A 603 11.88 -6.91 10.54
C LEU A 603 13.15 -7.50 9.92
N ARG A 604 14.30 -7.36 10.58
CA ARG A 604 15.57 -8.02 10.20
C ARG A 604 15.44 -9.55 10.26
N CYS A 605 14.83 -10.08 11.33
CA CYS A 605 14.56 -11.51 11.47
C CYS A 605 13.67 -12.05 10.34
N MET A 606 12.59 -11.34 9.98
CA MET A 606 11.65 -11.77 8.94
C MET A 606 12.20 -11.58 7.51
N LEU A 607 13.11 -10.63 7.27
CA LEU A 607 13.72 -10.45 5.96
C LEU A 607 14.87 -11.42 5.69
N HIS A 608 15.79 -11.58 6.65
CA HIS A 608 17.04 -12.31 6.43
C HIS A 608 17.49 -13.19 7.61
N GLY A 609 17.13 -12.85 8.85
CA GLY A 609 17.65 -13.55 10.01
C GLY A 609 19.19 -13.56 10.04
N ASP A 610 19.79 -14.68 10.40
CA ASP A 610 21.24 -14.96 10.30
C ASP A 610 21.60 -15.79 9.06
N GLY A 611 20.66 -16.00 8.14
CA GLY A 611 20.81 -16.84 6.95
C GLY A 611 21.00 -18.34 7.20
N ARG A 612 21.16 -18.79 8.45
CA ARG A 612 21.45 -20.20 8.77
C ARG A 612 20.18 -21.03 8.84
N ASN A 613 19.12 -20.44 9.42
CA ASN A 613 17.81 -21.06 9.64
C ASN A 613 16.76 -20.62 8.59
N ARG A 614 17.14 -20.55 7.31
CA ARG A 614 16.31 -20.11 6.16
C ARG A 614 16.65 -20.92 4.90
N TRP A 615 15.71 -21.02 3.95
CA TRP A 615 15.96 -21.54 2.60
C TRP A 615 15.46 -20.55 1.54
N PHE A 616 16.30 -19.58 1.17
CA PHE A 616 15.89 -18.43 0.33
C PHE A 616 15.56 -18.80 -1.13
N ASP A 617 15.96 -19.98 -1.57
CA ASP A 617 15.62 -20.52 -2.89
C ASP A 617 14.15 -20.96 -3.00
N LYS A 618 13.46 -21.20 -1.86
CA LYS A 618 12.07 -21.68 -1.90
C LYS A 618 11.14 -20.60 -2.44
N SER A 619 10.13 -21.00 -3.23
CA SER A 619 9.06 -20.11 -3.71
C SER A 619 8.53 -19.20 -2.60
N PHE A 620 8.24 -19.76 -1.43
CA PHE A 620 8.16 -19.02 -0.17
C PHE A 620 8.53 -19.89 1.05
N GLN A 621 8.84 -19.21 2.15
CA GLN A 621 9.01 -19.78 3.49
C GLN A 621 8.14 -19.05 4.52
N LEU A 622 7.48 -19.80 5.40
CA LEU A 622 6.82 -19.26 6.60
C LEU A 622 7.84 -19.14 7.72
N ILE A 623 8.09 -17.94 8.22
CA ILE A 623 8.95 -17.72 9.39
C ILE A 623 8.03 -17.52 10.60
N VAL A 624 8.23 -18.28 11.67
CA VAL A 624 7.48 -18.12 12.94
C VAL A 624 8.45 -18.08 14.10
N THR A 625 8.39 -17.02 14.91
CA THR A 625 9.26 -16.79 16.07
C THR A 625 8.69 -17.39 17.36
N LYS A 626 9.52 -17.46 18.41
CA LYS A 626 9.14 -17.96 19.75
C LYS A 626 7.87 -17.30 20.31
N ASN A 627 7.72 -15.99 20.11
CA ASN A 627 6.56 -15.15 20.45
C ASN A 627 5.45 -15.17 19.38
N ALA A 628 5.40 -16.21 18.53
CA ALA A 628 4.36 -16.45 17.53
C ALA A 628 4.12 -15.32 16.48
N LYS A 629 5.01 -14.33 16.37
CA LYS A 629 5.04 -13.43 15.22
C LYS A 629 5.34 -14.26 13.97
N ALA A 630 4.69 -13.94 12.86
CA ALA A 630 4.80 -14.73 11.64
C ALA A 630 5.01 -13.85 10.40
N SER A 631 5.75 -14.36 9.41
CA SER A 631 5.94 -13.69 8.12
C SER A 631 6.02 -14.69 6.97
N VAL A 632 5.67 -14.24 5.77
CA VAL A 632 6.02 -14.89 4.50
C VAL A 632 7.25 -14.18 3.91
N ASN A 633 8.37 -14.88 3.85
CA ASN A 633 9.53 -14.47 3.03
C ASN A 633 9.47 -15.25 1.70
N PHE A 634 9.71 -14.62 0.55
CA PHE A 634 9.52 -15.28 -0.75
C PHE A 634 10.59 -14.93 -1.79
N GLU A 635 10.93 -15.90 -2.64
CA GLU A 635 11.79 -15.68 -3.82
C GLU A 635 11.01 -14.86 -4.86
N HIS A 636 11.60 -13.80 -5.41
CA HIS A 636 10.85 -12.85 -6.25
C HIS A 636 10.91 -13.17 -7.76
N GLY A 637 11.87 -13.98 -8.22
CA GLY A 637 12.02 -14.31 -9.63
C GLY A 637 10.86 -15.06 -10.26
N TRP A 638 10.11 -15.86 -9.48
CA TRP A 638 8.99 -16.62 -10.00
C TRP A 638 7.71 -15.82 -10.27
N GLY A 639 7.49 -14.67 -9.62
CA GLY A 639 6.22 -13.90 -9.72
C GLY A 639 6.24 -12.50 -9.09
N ASP A 640 5.13 -11.77 -9.20
CA ASP A 640 5.03 -10.33 -8.86
C ASP A 640 4.38 -10.03 -7.50
N GLY A 641 4.38 -11.00 -6.58
CA GLY A 641 3.80 -10.83 -5.24
C GLY A 641 2.26 -10.80 -5.16
N VAL A 642 1.53 -10.59 -6.27
CA VAL A 642 0.04 -10.63 -6.28
C VAL A 642 -0.50 -11.96 -5.75
N ALA A 643 0.05 -13.07 -6.25
CA ALA A 643 -0.32 -14.42 -5.79
C ALA A 643 0.03 -14.64 -4.32
N VAL A 644 1.16 -14.08 -3.84
CA VAL A 644 1.58 -14.15 -2.44
C VAL A 644 0.64 -13.34 -1.55
N LEU A 645 0.24 -12.15 -1.96
CA LEU A 645 -0.70 -11.31 -1.20
C LEU A 645 -2.09 -11.96 -1.12
N ARG A 646 -2.55 -12.62 -2.19
CA ARG A 646 -3.81 -13.40 -2.15
C ARG A 646 -3.69 -14.57 -1.18
N TYR A 647 -2.59 -15.32 -1.22
CA TYR A 647 -2.28 -16.39 -0.29
C TYR A 647 -2.25 -15.91 1.17
N VAL A 648 -1.48 -14.85 1.47
CA VAL A 648 -1.40 -14.20 2.79
C VAL A 648 -2.78 -13.86 3.34
N ASN A 649 -3.60 -13.18 2.53
CA ASN A 649 -4.91 -12.70 2.98
C ASN A 649 -5.85 -13.87 3.35
N GLU A 650 -5.89 -14.91 2.52
CA GLU A 650 -6.75 -16.08 2.72
C GLU A 650 -6.24 -16.99 3.85
N VAL A 651 -4.92 -17.17 3.99
CA VAL A 651 -4.30 -17.95 5.09
C VAL A 651 -4.46 -17.25 6.43
N TYR A 652 -4.30 -15.93 6.49
CA TYR A 652 -4.56 -15.18 7.72
C TYR A 652 -6.06 -15.21 8.08
N GLU A 653 -6.95 -15.02 7.10
CA GLU A 653 -8.39 -15.13 7.33
C GLU A 653 -8.76 -16.53 7.82
N GLU A 654 -8.21 -17.61 7.27
CA GLU A 654 -8.54 -18.97 7.74
C GLU A 654 -7.94 -19.28 9.11
N SER A 655 -6.64 -19.05 9.31
CA SER A 655 -5.93 -19.41 10.55
C SER A 655 -6.45 -18.66 11.79
N THR A 656 -7.17 -17.55 11.63
CA THR A 656 -7.74 -16.78 12.75
C THR A 656 -9.23 -17.05 13.03
N LYS A 657 -9.90 -17.96 12.31
CA LYS A 657 -11.34 -18.25 12.49
C LYS A 657 -11.67 -19.18 13.65
N THR A 658 -10.86 -20.21 13.87
CA THR A 658 -11.14 -21.30 14.81
C THR A 658 -10.01 -21.42 15.82
N PRO A 659 -10.29 -21.70 17.11
CA PRO A 659 -9.24 -21.93 18.10
C PRO A 659 -8.30 -23.06 17.69
N SER A 660 -7.05 -23.03 18.16
CA SER A 660 -6.12 -24.14 17.88
C SER A 660 -6.61 -25.42 18.57
N PRO A 661 -6.69 -26.56 17.87
CA PRO A 661 -6.97 -27.83 18.53
C PRO A 661 -5.80 -28.25 19.41
N ALA A 662 -6.11 -29.00 20.47
CA ALA A 662 -5.10 -29.67 21.27
C ALA A 662 -4.25 -30.62 20.40
N PRO A 663 -2.94 -30.75 20.65
CA PRO A 663 -2.06 -31.62 19.88
C PRO A 663 -2.47 -33.09 20.04
N GLN A 664 -2.50 -33.82 18.93
CA GLN A 664 -2.86 -35.24 18.87
C GLN A 664 -1.80 -36.01 18.06
N ALA A 665 -1.40 -37.21 18.52
CA ALA A 665 -0.47 -38.04 17.76
C ALA A 665 -1.08 -38.50 16.42
N GLY A 666 -0.29 -38.45 15.36
CA GLY A 666 -0.69 -38.82 14.00
C GLY A 666 0.51 -38.85 13.06
N VAL A 667 0.73 -37.79 12.27
CA VAL A 667 1.96 -37.62 11.49
C VAL A 667 3.21 -37.50 12.37
N GLN A 668 4.37 -37.85 11.81
CA GLN A 668 5.68 -37.77 12.44
C GLN A 668 6.66 -36.96 11.58
N PRO A 669 7.49 -36.09 12.18
CA PRO A 669 8.53 -35.37 11.47
C PRO A 669 9.72 -36.29 11.16
N GLN A 670 10.13 -36.36 9.90
CA GLN A 670 11.34 -37.08 9.47
C GLN A 670 12.52 -36.11 9.39
N ARG A 671 13.55 -36.27 10.22
CA ARG A 671 14.80 -35.49 10.08
C ARG A 671 15.48 -35.84 8.75
N LEU A 672 15.96 -34.81 8.05
CA LEU A 672 16.74 -34.93 6.82
C LEU A 672 18.23 -34.90 7.16
N ASP A 673 18.88 -36.06 7.11
CA ASP A 673 20.29 -36.23 7.44
C ASP A 673 21.19 -35.85 6.26
N PHE A 674 22.20 -35.01 6.52
CA PHE A 674 23.24 -34.65 5.57
C PHE A 674 24.62 -35.16 5.99
N GLU A 675 25.48 -35.39 5.01
CA GLU A 675 26.88 -35.80 5.17
C GLU A 675 27.78 -34.80 4.45
N PHE A 676 28.58 -34.06 5.22
CA PHE A 676 29.44 -33.00 4.71
C PHE A 676 30.91 -33.43 4.80
N THR A 677 31.71 -33.05 3.80
CA THR A 677 33.17 -33.08 3.91
C THR A 677 33.64 -31.91 4.78
N ASP A 678 34.88 -31.94 5.26
CA ASP A 678 35.48 -30.80 5.96
C ASP A 678 35.50 -29.54 5.06
N SER A 679 35.74 -29.72 3.76
CA SER A 679 35.69 -28.64 2.76
C SER A 679 34.31 -28.00 2.68
N VAL A 680 33.24 -28.80 2.51
CA VAL A 680 31.86 -28.30 2.48
C VAL A 680 31.50 -27.61 3.80
N THR A 681 31.90 -28.19 4.94
CA THR A 681 31.67 -27.61 6.27
C THR A 681 32.33 -26.24 6.43
N GLN A 682 33.59 -26.10 5.96
CA GLN A 682 34.29 -24.82 5.94
C GLN A 682 33.62 -23.80 5.00
N GLN A 683 33.20 -24.23 3.81
CA GLN A 683 32.48 -23.36 2.86
C GLN A 683 31.14 -22.84 3.44
N LEU A 684 30.37 -23.70 4.10
CA LEU A 684 29.09 -23.32 4.75
C LEU A 684 29.31 -22.35 5.92
N ASN A 685 30.30 -22.60 6.79
CA ASN A 685 30.62 -21.71 7.90
C ASN A 685 31.16 -20.36 7.42
N LYS A 686 31.92 -20.35 6.33
CA LYS A 686 32.38 -19.13 5.65
C LYS A 686 31.20 -18.34 5.09
N ALA A 687 30.30 -18.98 4.34
CA ALA A 687 29.10 -18.36 3.79
C ALA A 687 28.25 -17.69 4.88
N ALA A 688 28.10 -18.37 6.03
CA ALA A 688 27.36 -17.84 7.17
C ALA A 688 28.03 -16.60 7.78
N THR A 689 29.36 -16.60 7.92
CA THR A 689 30.14 -15.45 8.43
C THR A 689 30.14 -14.26 7.46
N GLU A 690 30.29 -14.52 6.16
CA GLU A 690 30.20 -13.49 5.12
C GLU A 690 28.79 -12.89 5.06
N PHE A 691 27.75 -13.70 5.30
CA PHE A 691 26.38 -13.21 5.37
C PHE A 691 26.09 -12.36 6.61
N ASP A 692 26.68 -12.67 7.78
CA ASP A 692 26.56 -11.80 8.96
C ASP A 692 27.12 -10.41 8.68
N ALA A 693 28.27 -10.32 8.00
CA ALA A 693 28.85 -9.05 7.57
C ALA A 693 27.94 -8.31 6.57
N PHE A 694 27.35 -9.03 5.60
CA PHE A 694 26.42 -8.44 4.62
C PHE A 694 25.12 -7.95 5.28
N ALA A 695 24.50 -8.75 6.15
CA ALA A 695 23.29 -8.36 6.88
C ALA A 695 23.52 -7.17 7.83
N ASN A 696 24.72 -7.03 8.40
CA ASN A 696 25.09 -5.88 9.23
C ASN A 696 25.50 -4.64 8.40
N SER A 697 25.72 -4.79 7.09
CA SER A 697 25.90 -3.65 6.17
C SER A 697 24.59 -2.94 5.81
N VAL A 698 23.43 -3.50 6.21
CA VAL A 698 22.10 -2.94 5.94
C VAL A 698 21.48 -2.41 7.22
N ASP A 699 21.17 -1.12 7.23
CA ASP A 699 20.27 -0.50 8.19
C ASP A 699 18.82 -0.98 7.97
N CYS A 700 18.10 -1.15 9.07
CA CYS A 700 16.64 -1.25 9.06
C CYS A 700 16.11 -0.25 10.10
N LYS A 701 15.19 0.62 9.68
CA LYS A 701 14.60 1.67 10.54
C LYS A 701 13.09 1.71 10.35
N LEU A 702 12.37 2.16 11.37
CA LEU A 702 10.91 2.32 11.37
C LEU A 702 10.55 3.79 11.58
N LEU A 703 9.56 4.29 10.83
CA LEU A 703 8.84 5.53 11.18
C LEU A 703 7.34 5.25 11.25
N GLN A 704 6.75 5.61 12.38
CA GLN A 704 5.32 5.54 12.66
C GLN A 704 4.79 6.97 12.85
N THR A 705 3.83 7.43 12.03
CA THR A 705 3.33 8.80 12.14
C THR A 705 1.82 8.93 11.91
N GLN A 706 1.13 9.40 12.96
CA GLN A 706 -0.29 9.77 12.93
C GLN A 706 -0.59 10.99 12.04
N ALA A 707 0.45 11.74 11.65
CA ALA A 707 0.34 12.93 10.80
C ALA A 707 -0.41 12.63 9.49
N MET A 708 -0.24 11.45 8.92
CA MET A 708 -1.00 10.99 7.75
C MET A 708 -1.79 9.74 8.10
N ASN A 709 -3.06 9.92 8.46
CA ASN A 709 -3.99 8.82 8.71
C ASN A 709 -5.13 8.80 7.68
N THR A 710 -5.79 7.65 7.57
CA THR A 710 -6.83 7.39 6.56
C THR A 710 -7.98 8.40 6.61
N ASP A 711 -8.39 8.85 7.80
CA ASP A 711 -9.55 9.73 7.94
C ASP A 711 -9.21 11.20 7.69
N LEU A 712 -8.01 11.66 8.08
CA LEU A 712 -7.50 12.95 7.65
C LEU A 712 -7.41 13.02 6.13
N LEU A 713 -6.79 12.04 5.46
CA LEU A 713 -6.65 12.07 4.00
C LEU A 713 -8.01 11.98 3.28
N LYS A 714 -9.03 11.33 3.86
CA LYS A 714 -10.42 11.38 3.36
C LYS A 714 -11.06 12.76 3.53
N LYS A 715 -10.97 13.38 4.73
CA LYS A 715 -11.44 14.77 4.96
C LYS A 715 -10.79 15.73 3.97
N LEU A 716 -9.48 15.54 3.75
CA LEU A 716 -8.67 16.23 2.76
C LEU A 716 -8.85 15.68 1.32
N LYS A 717 -9.74 14.73 1.01
CA LYS A 717 -9.96 14.26 -0.39
C LYS A 717 -8.64 13.95 -1.16
N LEU A 718 -7.59 13.49 -0.47
CA LEU A 718 -6.28 13.21 -1.04
C LEU A 718 -6.15 11.72 -1.38
N GLY A 719 -5.45 11.43 -2.47
CA GLY A 719 -4.98 10.07 -2.76
C GLY A 719 -3.90 9.71 -1.76
N ALA A 720 -4.14 8.68 -0.93
CA ALA A 720 -3.23 8.34 0.17
C ALA A 720 -1.82 8.04 -0.35
N ASP A 721 -1.74 7.11 -1.28
CA ASP A 721 -0.52 6.68 -1.94
C ASP A 721 0.31 7.84 -2.52
N GLY A 722 -0.26 8.62 -3.46
CA GLY A 722 0.40 9.82 -4.00
C GLY A 722 0.81 10.85 -2.94
N THR A 723 0.13 10.93 -1.78
CA THR A 723 0.56 11.81 -0.67
C THR A 723 1.83 11.27 0.01
N LEU A 724 1.88 9.96 0.26
CA LEU A 724 3.06 9.27 0.83
C LEU A 724 4.26 9.35 -0.13
N GLN A 725 4.02 9.17 -1.43
CA GLN A 725 5.03 9.34 -2.47
C GLN A 725 5.59 10.77 -2.52
N MET A 726 4.74 11.79 -2.40
CA MET A 726 5.20 13.18 -2.30
C MET A 726 5.93 13.49 -0.98
N ALA A 727 5.61 12.78 0.11
CA ALA A 727 6.39 12.86 1.34
C ALA A 727 7.83 12.37 1.14
N PHE A 728 8.06 11.28 0.39
CA PHE A 728 9.40 10.82 0.04
C PHE A 728 10.17 11.83 -0.82
N GLN A 729 9.53 12.40 -1.85
CA GLN A 729 10.17 13.42 -2.69
C GLN A 729 10.60 14.64 -1.87
N LEU A 730 9.72 15.15 -1.00
CA LEU A 730 10.02 16.30 -0.14
C LEU A 730 11.08 15.98 0.92
N ALA A 731 11.05 14.77 1.50
CA ALA A 731 12.03 14.33 2.49
C ALA A 731 13.44 14.29 1.90
N TYR A 732 13.58 13.72 0.69
CA TYR A 732 14.85 13.65 -0.02
C TYR A 732 15.35 15.03 -0.43
N TYR A 733 14.49 15.84 -1.06
CA TYR A 733 14.87 17.19 -1.52
C TYR A 733 15.30 18.10 -0.35
N ARG A 734 14.65 17.99 0.82
CA ARG A 734 15.05 18.72 2.04
C ARG A 734 16.41 18.30 2.59
N LEU A 735 16.83 17.05 2.39
CA LEU A 735 18.09 16.51 2.93
C LEU A 735 19.26 16.75 1.96
N PHE A 736 19.04 16.60 0.66
CA PHE A 736 20.10 16.61 -0.36
C PHE A 736 20.08 17.83 -1.30
N GLY A 737 19.00 18.61 -1.33
CA GLY A 737 18.86 19.77 -2.22
C GLY A 737 18.63 19.43 -3.71
N GLU A 738 18.55 18.15 -4.06
CA GLU A 738 18.25 17.68 -5.43
C GLU A 738 17.14 16.61 -5.45
N ASN A 739 16.75 16.17 -6.65
CA ASN A 739 15.73 15.14 -6.87
C ASN A 739 16.34 13.74 -7.06
N ALA A 740 15.63 12.73 -6.56
CA ALA A 740 16.02 11.32 -6.65
C ALA A 740 15.31 10.54 -7.77
N SER A 741 16.06 9.68 -8.47
CA SER A 741 15.47 8.63 -9.30
C SER A 741 14.61 7.71 -8.43
N THR A 742 13.30 7.72 -8.68
CA THR A 742 12.31 7.04 -7.82
C THR A 742 11.58 5.95 -8.60
N TYR A 743 11.33 4.82 -7.94
CA TYR A 743 10.56 3.68 -8.42
C TYR A 743 9.41 3.36 -7.45
N GLU A 744 8.23 3.14 -8.00
CA GLU A 744 7.12 2.44 -7.34
C GLU A 744 6.55 1.37 -8.29
N SER A 745 6.11 0.25 -7.74
CA SER A 745 5.61 -0.91 -8.51
C SER A 745 4.11 -0.80 -8.83
N ALA A 746 3.74 -0.86 -10.12
CA ALA A 746 2.35 -1.02 -10.57
C ALA A 746 2.11 -2.44 -11.11
N SER A 747 1.07 -3.13 -10.63
CA SER A 747 0.70 -4.44 -11.18
C SER A 747 -0.02 -4.30 -12.52
N THR A 748 0.42 -5.04 -13.54
CA THR A 748 -0.26 -5.17 -14.83
C THR A 748 -1.07 -6.47 -14.96
N ALA A 749 -1.33 -7.15 -13.82
CA ALA A 749 -2.03 -8.44 -13.80
C ALA A 749 -3.46 -8.41 -14.37
N GLY A 750 -4.06 -7.23 -14.61
CA GLY A 750 -5.33 -7.13 -15.38
C GLY A 750 -5.22 -7.56 -16.86
N PHE A 751 -4.00 -7.87 -17.33
CA PHE A 751 -3.69 -8.38 -18.67
C PHE A 751 -3.04 -9.76 -18.59
N ARG A 752 -3.20 -10.54 -19.67
CA ARG A 752 -2.64 -11.89 -19.80
C ARG A 752 -1.12 -11.88 -19.71
N HIS A 753 -0.60 -12.70 -18.81
CA HIS A 753 0.81 -12.75 -18.40
C HIS A 753 1.36 -11.35 -18.10
N GLY A 754 0.54 -10.48 -17.50
CA GLY A 754 0.99 -9.21 -16.95
C GLY A 754 2.08 -9.44 -15.90
N ARG A 755 3.03 -8.51 -15.83
CA ARG A 755 4.05 -8.44 -14.78
C ARG A 755 3.85 -7.15 -13.98
N THR A 756 4.92 -6.45 -13.62
CA THR A 756 4.88 -5.08 -13.12
C THR A 756 5.21 -4.06 -14.21
N GLU A 757 4.77 -2.82 -14.02
CA GLU A 757 5.25 -1.60 -14.68
C GLU A 757 5.76 -0.64 -13.60
N THR A 758 6.57 0.35 -13.96
CA THR A 758 7.09 1.36 -13.03
C THR A 758 6.24 2.62 -13.01
N ILE A 759 5.90 3.07 -11.82
CA ILE A 759 5.47 4.44 -11.54
C ILE A 759 6.73 5.25 -11.18
N ARG A 760 6.92 6.38 -11.87
CA ARG A 760 8.01 7.32 -11.62
C ARG A 760 7.46 8.51 -10.84
N SER A 761 7.61 8.49 -9.52
CA SER A 761 7.09 9.54 -8.63
C SER A 761 7.80 10.89 -8.79
N CYS A 762 9.08 10.86 -9.17
CA CYS A 762 9.84 12.06 -9.53
C CYS A 762 9.39 12.57 -10.91
N THR A 763 8.82 13.76 -10.92
CA THR A 763 8.16 14.39 -12.08
C THR A 763 8.36 15.91 -12.06
N PRO A 764 8.14 16.64 -13.17
CA PRO A 764 8.17 18.11 -13.17
C PRO A 764 7.14 18.73 -12.23
N GLU A 765 6.02 18.04 -11.97
CA GLU A 765 5.03 18.44 -10.98
C GLU A 765 5.52 18.24 -9.54
N SER A 766 6.20 17.12 -9.23
CA SER A 766 6.77 16.91 -7.90
C SER A 766 7.94 17.86 -7.63
N ASP A 767 8.80 18.12 -8.61
CA ASP A 767 9.92 19.07 -8.53
C ASP A 767 9.44 20.48 -8.11
N LYS A 768 8.41 21.00 -8.80
CA LYS A 768 7.79 22.29 -8.45
C LYS A 768 7.20 22.28 -7.05
N PHE A 769 6.55 21.18 -6.66
CA PHE A 769 6.00 21.01 -5.32
C PHE A 769 7.09 21.03 -4.23
N VAL A 770 8.17 20.25 -4.36
CA VAL A 770 9.22 20.19 -3.32
C VAL A 770 9.96 21.52 -3.20
N LYS A 771 10.22 22.20 -4.32
CA LYS A 771 10.81 23.54 -4.36
C LYS A 771 9.93 24.55 -3.61
N ALA A 772 8.63 24.60 -3.88
CA ALA A 772 7.71 25.50 -3.17
C ALA A 772 7.55 25.18 -1.67
N PHE A 773 7.71 23.92 -1.26
CA PHE A 773 7.73 23.52 0.16
C PHE A 773 9.06 23.78 0.88
N CYS A 774 10.10 24.18 0.15
CA CYS A 774 11.41 24.56 0.69
C CYS A 774 11.73 26.06 0.50
N ASP A 775 10.96 26.78 -0.33
CA ASP A 775 11.05 28.24 -0.45
C ASP A 775 10.33 28.92 0.74
N PRO A 776 11.03 29.72 1.57
CA PRO A 776 10.43 30.45 2.68
C PRO A 776 9.45 31.56 2.23
N ASN A 777 9.46 31.96 0.95
CA ASN A 777 8.59 33.00 0.40
C ASN A 777 7.29 32.44 -0.20
N ALA A 778 7.23 31.13 -0.47
CA ALA A 778 6.08 30.50 -1.10
C ALA A 778 4.87 30.43 -0.15
N THR A 779 3.71 30.87 -0.64
CA THR A 779 2.48 30.94 0.18
C THR A 779 1.88 29.56 0.47
N LEU A 780 1.08 29.44 1.53
CA LEU A 780 0.37 28.20 1.85
C LEU A 780 -0.61 27.75 0.73
N GLU A 781 -1.20 28.69 0.00
CA GLU A 781 -2.06 28.39 -1.17
C GLU A 781 -1.25 27.82 -2.33
N GLU A 782 -0.10 28.42 -2.65
CA GLU A 782 0.80 27.94 -3.70
C GLU A 782 1.33 26.53 -3.39
N ARG A 783 1.76 26.32 -2.14
CA ARG A 783 2.16 25.01 -1.61
C ARG A 783 1.03 23.97 -1.79
N ASP A 784 -0.19 24.22 -1.29
CA ASP A 784 -1.32 23.27 -1.42
C ASP A 784 -1.70 23.02 -2.89
N LYS A 785 -1.67 24.04 -3.74
CA LYS A 785 -1.96 23.95 -5.19
C LYS A 785 -0.95 23.04 -5.91
N LEU A 786 0.35 23.23 -5.67
CA LEU A 786 1.41 22.45 -6.31
C LEU A 786 1.43 21.01 -5.78
N MET A 787 1.28 20.82 -4.46
CA MET A 787 1.12 19.49 -3.84
C MET A 787 -0.01 18.70 -4.50
N ARG A 788 -1.19 19.30 -4.70
CA ARG A 788 -2.32 18.63 -5.36
C ARG A 788 -2.07 18.35 -6.83
N ALA A 789 -1.36 19.22 -7.54
CA ALA A 789 -0.97 18.97 -8.92
C ALA A 789 -0.08 17.73 -9.02
N ALA A 790 0.92 17.62 -8.14
CA ALA A 790 1.81 16.47 -8.06
C ALA A 790 1.07 15.17 -7.66
N ILE A 791 0.23 15.19 -6.61
CA ILE A 791 -0.59 14.04 -6.19
C ILE A 791 -1.56 13.59 -7.31
N LYS A 792 -2.16 14.54 -8.03
CA LYS A 792 -3.05 14.24 -9.17
C LYS A 792 -2.28 13.66 -10.36
N ASN A 793 -1.09 14.18 -10.66
CA ASN A 793 -0.21 13.67 -11.70
C ASN A 793 0.22 12.23 -11.38
N HIS A 794 0.66 12.01 -10.15
CA HIS A 794 1.02 10.69 -9.63
C HIS A 794 -0.14 9.69 -9.84
N ALA A 795 -1.35 10.02 -9.38
CA ALA A 795 -2.53 9.16 -9.58
C ALA A 795 -2.87 8.87 -11.06
N GLN A 796 -2.53 9.78 -11.99
CA GLN A 796 -2.65 9.54 -13.43
C GLN A 796 -1.54 8.61 -13.96
N ILE A 797 -0.31 8.74 -13.47
CA ILE A 797 0.80 7.85 -13.81
C ILE A 797 0.54 6.43 -13.27
N SER A 798 0.05 6.28 -12.03
CA SER A 798 -0.37 4.98 -11.48
C SER A 798 -1.46 4.35 -12.35
N LYS A 799 -2.47 5.12 -12.77
CA LYS A 799 -3.51 4.65 -13.69
C LYS A 799 -2.95 4.24 -15.06
N ASP A 800 -2.03 5.02 -15.62
CA ASP A 800 -1.38 4.69 -16.90
C ASP A 800 -0.58 3.39 -16.79
N GLY A 801 0.21 3.22 -15.72
CA GLY A 801 0.98 2.01 -15.44
C GLY A 801 0.12 0.76 -15.29
N LEU A 802 -0.94 0.83 -14.47
CA LEU A 802 -1.94 -0.25 -14.29
C LEU A 802 -2.61 -0.67 -15.62
N LEU A 803 -2.69 0.23 -16.61
CA LEU A 803 -3.25 -0.02 -17.94
C LEU A 803 -2.19 -0.44 -18.99
N GLY A 804 -0.97 -0.79 -18.55
CA GLY A 804 0.14 -1.17 -19.44
C GLY A 804 0.70 0.01 -20.26
N GLY A 805 0.48 1.24 -19.79
CA GLY A 805 0.81 2.49 -20.46
C GLY A 805 2.02 3.23 -19.87
N GLY A 806 2.88 2.58 -19.09
CA GLY A 806 4.15 3.16 -18.65
C GLY A 806 5.18 3.27 -19.77
N TRP A 807 6.45 3.42 -19.40
CA TRP A 807 7.55 3.56 -20.36
C TRP A 807 8.74 2.65 -20.05
N ASP A 808 9.04 2.39 -18.78
CA ASP A 808 10.18 1.58 -18.34
C ASP A 808 10.19 0.18 -18.97
N ARG A 809 9.09 -0.59 -18.86
CA ARG A 809 9.04 -1.95 -19.46
C ARG A 809 9.14 -1.95 -20.98
N HIS A 810 8.62 -0.92 -21.65
CA HIS A 810 8.72 -0.82 -23.10
C HIS A 810 10.16 -0.52 -23.55
N LEU A 811 10.85 0.45 -22.94
CA LEU A 811 12.25 0.73 -23.24
C LEU A 811 13.17 -0.45 -22.89
N PHE A 812 12.94 -1.11 -21.76
CA PHE A 812 13.63 -2.36 -21.41
C PHE A 812 13.44 -3.44 -22.49
N ALA A 813 12.20 -3.72 -22.92
CA ALA A 813 11.93 -4.73 -23.95
C ALA A 813 12.58 -4.40 -25.31
N LEU A 814 12.71 -3.12 -25.67
CA LEU A 814 13.42 -2.68 -26.87
C LEU A 814 14.94 -2.88 -26.75
N ARG A 815 15.53 -2.60 -25.58
CA ARG A 815 16.95 -2.89 -25.29
C ARG A 815 17.24 -4.39 -25.37
N GLU A 816 16.42 -5.21 -24.71
CA GLU A 816 16.53 -6.67 -24.74
C GLU A 816 16.33 -7.24 -26.15
N LEU A 817 15.44 -6.66 -26.97
CA LEU A 817 15.30 -7.04 -28.37
C LEU A 817 16.57 -6.69 -29.17
N ALA A 818 17.15 -5.50 -29.00
CA ALA A 818 18.40 -5.12 -29.67
C ALA A 818 19.54 -6.09 -29.33
N GLN A 819 19.70 -6.43 -28.06
CA GLN A 819 20.69 -7.40 -27.58
C GLN A 819 20.44 -8.80 -28.14
N ARG A 820 19.19 -9.30 -28.11
CA ARG A 820 18.81 -10.60 -28.71
C ARG A 820 19.11 -10.68 -30.21
N LYS A 821 19.13 -9.55 -30.91
CA LYS A 821 19.46 -9.46 -32.34
C LYS A 821 20.94 -9.19 -32.64
N GLY A 822 21.80 -9.09 -31.61
CA GLY A 822 23.22 -8.79 -31.78
C GLY A 822 23.50 -7.39 -32.33
N LEU A 823 22.56 -6.45 -32.17
CA LEU A 823 22.76 -5.05 -32.56
C LEU A 823 23.65 -4.35 -31.53
N PRO A 824 24.44 -3.33 -31.93
CA PRO A 824 25.04 -2.39 -30.98
C PRO A 824 23.97 -1.79 -30.07
N VAL A 825 24.31 -1.55 -28.80
CA VAL A 825 23.38 -0.93 -27.84
C VAL A 825 22.98 0.45 -28.35
N PRO A 826 21.69 0.74 -28.58
CA PRO A 826 21.29 2.07 -29.04
C PRO A 826 21.67 3.18 -28.05
N ALA A 827 22.24 4.29 -28.55
CA ALA A 827 22.86 5.35 -27.76
C ALA A 827 21.95 5.96 -26.67
N ILE A 828 20.62 5.91 -26.84
CA ILE A 828 19.65 6.30 -25.79
C ILE A 828 19.85 5.52 -24.47
N PHE A 829 20.27 4.26 -24.54
CA PHE A 829 20.51 3.41 -23.36
C PHE A 829 21.89 3.60 -22.74
N GLU A 830 22.83 4.19 -23.49
CA GLU A 830 24.17 4.56 -23.03
C GLU A 830 24.19 5.98 -22.43
N ASP A 831 23.12 6.77 -22.62
CA ASP A 831 23.06 8.13 -22.14
C ASP A 831 23.04 8.23 -20.61
N ALA A 832 23.71 9.25 -20.08
CA ALA A 832 23.85 9.47 -18.65
C ALA A 832 22.49 9.68 -17.96
N ALA A 833 21.51 10.26 -18.65
CA ALA A 833 20.14 10.39 -18.14
C ALA A 833 19.42 9.05 -18.00
N TYR A 834 19.62 8.13 -18.96
CA TYR A 834 19.07 6.77 -18.88
C TYR A 834 19.69 5.99 -17.73
N GLN A 835 21.01 6.12 -17.55
CA GLN A 835 21.72 5.51 -16.42
C GLN A 835 21.29 6.10 -15.07
N LYS A 836 21.15 7.44 -14.94
CA LYS A 836 20.64 8.09 -13.71
C LYS A 836 19.20 7.67 -13.39
N LEU A 837 18.34 7.44 -14.40
CA LEU A 837 17.00 6.90 -14.20
C LEU A 837 16.97 5.39 -13.88
N GLY A 838 17.93 4.62 -14.39
CA GLY A 838 18.10 3.20 -14.06
C GLY A 838 18.64 2.97 -12.65
N HIS A 839 19.49 3.86 -12.16
CA HIS A 839 20.02 3.84 -10.80
C HIS A 839 18.98 4.38 -9.80
N ILE A 840 18.16 3.48 -9.27
CA ILE A 840 17.06 3.83 -8.35
C ILE A 840 17.62 4.24 -6.98
N ILE A 841 17.36 5.49 -6.58
CA ILE A 841 17.74 6.04 -5.27
C ILE A 841 16.61 5.87 -4.25
N ILE A 842 15.35 5.91 -4.68
CA ILE A 842 14.19 5.65 -3.82
C ILE A 842 13.36 4.53 -4.45
N SER A 843 13.42 3.34 -3.86
CA SER A 843 12.65 2.17 -4.30
C SER A 843 11.52 1.92 -3.31
N THR A 844 10.27 1.90 -3.78
CA THR A 844 9.09 1.91 -2.91
C THR A 844 8.07 0.83 -3.27
N SER A 845 7.40 0.30 -2.25
CA SER A 845 6.25 -0.60 -2.43
C SER A 845 5.22 -0.41 -1.32
N THR A 846 3.94 -0.32 -1.71
CA THR A 846 2.80 -0.21 -0.81
C THR A 846 2.39 -1.57 -0.25
N LEU A 847 2.08 -1.63 1.05
CA LEU A 847 1.92 -2.85 1.84
C LEU A 847 0.57 -2.91 2.58
N ALA A 848 -0.45 -2.23 2.06
CA ALA A 848 -1.76 -2.13 2.72
C ALA A 848 -2.61 -3.41 2.58
N SER A 849 -2.68 -4.21 3.63
CA SER A 849 -3.62 -5.35 3.76
C SER A 849 -4.19 -5.46 5.18
N PRO A 850 -5.46 -5.90 5.37
CA PRO A 850 -5.99 -6.22 6.69
C PRO A 850 -5.27 -7.40 7.38
N ALA A 851 -4.54 -8.23 6.64
CA ALA A 851 -3.81 -9.40 7.16
C ALA A 851 -2.36 -9.10 7.59
N LEU A 852 -1.86 -7.90 7.30
CA LEU A 852 -0.46 -7.53 7.53
C LEU A 852 -0.33 -6.45 8.61
N ASP A 853 0.71 -6.57 9.43
CA ASP A 853 1.21 -5.49 10.28
C ASP A 853 2.38 -4.75 9.60
N ALA A 854 3.20 -5.47 8.83
CA ALA A 854 4.41 -4.93 8.23
C ALA A 854 4.83 -5.70 6.96
N GLY A 855 5.81 -5.17 6.27
CA GLY A 855 6.53 -5.83 5.19
C GLY A 855 7.77 -5.02 4.83
N GLY A 856 8.72 -5.63 4.13
CA GLY A 856 10.00 -4.99 3.81
C GLY A 856 10.77 -5.74 2.74
N PHE A 857 11.72 -5.03 2.14
CA PHE A 857 12.61 -5.52 1.08
C PHE A 857 13.90 -4.71 1.15
N GLY A 858 15.03 -5.31 0.78
CA GLY A 858 16.31 -4.62 0.82
C GLY A 858 16.43 -3.54 -0.27
N PRO A 859 17.35 -2.60 -0.10
CA PRO A 859 17.70 -1.60 -1.12
C PRO A 859 18.25 -2.27 -2.40
N VAL A 860 17.84 -1.78 -3.57
CA VAL A 860 18.17 -2.42 -4.87
C VAL A 860 19.57 -2.09 -5.41
N ASN A 861 20.29 -1.19 -4.75
CA ASN A 861 21.71 -0.87 -4.95
C ASN A 861 22.25 -0.15 -3.69
N LYS A 862 23.54 0.23 -3.68
CA LYS A 862 24.20 0.85 -2.52
C LYS A 862 23.69 2.23 -2.14
N ASP A 863 23.15 2.99 -3.11
CA ASP A 863 22.68 4.37 -2.93
C ASP A 863 21.14 4.43 -2.79
N CYS A 864 20.49 3.29 -2.58
CA CYS A 864 19.04 3.15 -2.55
C CYS A 864 18.46 3.16 -1.13
N TYR A 865 17.40 3.93 -0.94
CA TYR A 865 16.42 3.75 0.12
C TYR A 865 15.32 2.78 -0.33
N GLY A 866 15.31 1.57 0.21
CA GLY A 866 14.19 0.63 0.09
C GLY A 866 13.10 0.96 1.10
N ILE A 867 11.89 1.29 0.65
CA ILE A 867 10.80 1.78 1.50
C ILE A 867 9.55 0.92 1.33
N GLY A 868 9.26 0.08 2.33
CA GLY A 868 7.95 -0.53 2.52
C GLY A 868 7.03 0.45 3.24
N TYR A 869 5.85 0.77 2.69
CA TYR A 869 4.96 1.77 3.29
C TYR A 869 3.48 1.41 3.26
N GLY A 870 2.71 2.01 4.15
CA GLY A 870 1.25 1.87 4.17
C GLY A 870 0.59 2.76 5.22
N ILE A 871 -0.74 2.82 5.19
CA ILE A 871 -1.51 3.40 6.30
C ILE A 871 -2.15 2.24 7.06
N VAL A 872 -1.75 2.11 8.32
CA VAL A 872 -2.29 1.16 9.30
C VAL A 872 -3.26 1.88 10.23
N ASP A 873 -3.79 1.15 11.22
CA ASP A 873 -4.82 1.65 12.13
C ASP A 873 -4.35 2.88 12.94
N ILE A 874 -3.04 3.00 13.19
CA ILE A 874 -2.38 4.13 13.88
C ILE A 874 -1.63 5.09 12.94
N GLY A 875 -2.11 5.25 11.70
CA GLY A 875 -1.57 6.22 10.73
C GLY A 875 -0.55 5.63 9.76
N ALA A 876 0.30 6.47 9.19
CA ALA A 876 1.30 6.05 8.22
C ALA A 876 2.44 5.29 8.91
N ARG A 877 2.88 4.20 8.27
CA ARG A 877 4.03 3.39 8.68
C ARG A 877 4.99 3.29 7.50
N PHE A 878 6.27 3.53 7.76
CA PHE A 878 7.36 3.44 6.80
C PHE A 878 8.45 2.54 7.38
N ILE A 879 8.87 1.56 6.60
CA ILE A 879 9.95 0.62 6.93
C ILE A 879 11.06 0.91 5.92
N LEU A 880 12.15 1.47 6.43
CA LEU A 880 13.29 1.93 5.64
C LEU A 880 14.43 0.91 5.74
N MET A 881 14.99 0.53 4.60
CA MET A 881 16.19 -0.30 4.50
C MET A 881 17.20 0.36 3.56
N THR A 882 18.46 0.44 3.97
CA THR A 882 19.52 1.14 3.23
C THR A 882 20.91 0.66 3.64
N TYR A 883 21.92 0.88 2.81
CA TYR A 883 23.33 0.63 3.15
C TYR A 883 23.96 1.84 3.86
N HIS A 884 23.52 2.13 5.10
CA HIS A 884 24.06 3.19 5.98
C HIS A 884 23.96 4.64 5.42
N LEU A 885 22.97 4.93 4.57
CA LEU A 885 22.79 6.24 3.93
C LEU A 885 22.02 7.25 4.80
N GLN A 886 22.64 7.87 5.82
CA GLN A 886 22.01 8.94 6.62
C GLN A 886 20.56 8.62 7.05
N SER A 887 20.36 7.39 7.53
CA SER A 887 19.04 6.76 7.61
C SER A 887 18.14 7.42 8.67
N ASP A 888 18.74 7.92 9.75
CA ASP A 888 18.04 8.68 10.79
C ASP A 888 17.67 10.10 10.31
N GLU A 889 18.54 10.78 9.57
CA GLU A 889 18.25 12.09 8.98
C GLU A 889 17.15 12.02 7.92
N PHE A 890 17.17 10.97 7.08
CA PHE A 890 16.12 10.74 6.10
C PHE A 890 14.76 10.49 6.76
N LEU A 891 14.69 9.68 7.83
CA LEU A 891 13.45 9.49 8.58
C LEU A 891 12.98 10.76 9.30
N ALA A 892 13.89 11.53 9.90
CA ALA A 892 13.56 12.82 10.51
C ALA A 892 13.02 13.82 9.47
N SER A 893 13.58 13.83 8.26
CA SER A 893 13.08 14.63 7.14
C SER A 893 11.71 14.14 6.66
N LEU A 894 11.50 12.81 6.61
CA LEU A 894 10.24 12.19 6.21
C LEU A 894 9.10 12.46 7.20
N ASP A 895 9.35 12.45 8.51
CA ASP A 895 8.32 12.80 9.49
C ASP A 895 7.96 14.30 9.42
N LYS A 896 8.94 15.18 9.21
CA LYS A 896 8.71 16.61 8.95
C LYS A 896 7.95 16.86 7.65
N ALA A 897 8.24 16.12 6.59
CA ALA A 897 7.50 16.18 5.32
C ALA A 897 6.05 15.70 5.50
N SER A 898 5.88 14.54 6.13
CA SER A 898 4.59 13.95 6.51
C SER A 898 3.70 14.92 7.27
N PHE A 899 4.28 15.65 8.22
CA PHE A 899 3.60 16.63 9.04
C PHE A 899 3.24 17.91 8.27
N GLY A 900 4.19 18.50 7.54
CA GLY A 900 3.97 19.72 6.76
C GLY A 900 2.90 19.56 5.66
N LEU A 901 2.87 18.42 4.97
CA LEU A 901 1.84 18.07 3.98
C LEU A 901 0.42 18.05 4.57
N SER A 902 0.28 17.51 5.76
CA SER A 902 -1.00 17.43 6.47
C SER A 902 -1.49 18.79 6.94
N LEU A 903 -0.59 19.64 7.41
CA LEU A 903 -0.94 20.88 8.09
C LEU A 903 -1.10 22.09 7.14
N SER A 904 -0.23 22.24 6.12
CA SER A 904 -0.35 23.29 5.08
C SER A 904 -1.78 23.39 4.53
N ARG A 905 -2.43 22.23 4.39
CA ARG A 905 -3.79 22.14 3.88
C ARG A 905 -4.88 22.35 4.92
N ALA A 906 -4.70 21.90 6.15
CA ALA A 906 -5.67 22.14 7.22
C ALA A 906 -5.84 23.66 7.45
N MET A 907 -4.72 24.39 7.40
CA MET A 907 -4.67 25.86 7.43
C MET A 907 -5.35 26.49 6.20
N HIS A 908 -5.01 26.09 4.96
CA HIS A 908 -5.67 26.63 3.76
C HIS A 908 -7.19 26.41 3.79
N THR A 909 -7.64 25.23 4.25
CA THR A 909 -9.07 24.93 4.39
C THR A 909 -9.73 25.84 5.43
N PHE A 910 -9.07 26.10 6.57
CA PHE A 910 -9.53 27.00 7.61
C PHE A 910 -9.67 28.46 7.11
N ILE A 911 -8.64 28.98 6.42
CA ILE A 911 -8.64 30.32 5.82
C ILE A 911 -9.79 30.47 4.81
N SER A 912 -9.96 29.51 3.91
CA SER A 912 -11.02 29.54 2.89
C SER A 912 -12.46 29.50 3.45
N LEU A 913 -12.64 29.03 4.69
CA LEU A 913 -13.94 28.92 5.36
C LEU A 913 -14.27 30.11 6.28
N LYS A 914 -13.29 30.99 6.57
CA LYS A 914 -13.48 32.19 7.39
C LYS A 914 -12.79 33.43 6.77
N PRO A 915 -13.26 33.95 5.62
CA PRO A 915 -12.65 35.14 4.98
C PRO A 915 -12.84 36.46 5.74
N HIS A 916 -13.53 36.45 6.89
CA HIS A 916 -13.97 37.64 7.63
C HIS A 916 -13.36 37.73 9.04
N LEU A 917 -12.30 36.95 9.31
CA LEU A 917 -11.61 36.88 10.61
C LEU A 917 -10.08 37.06 10.47
N CYS A 918 -9.61 37.53 9.30
CA CYS A 918 -8.27 38.05 9.07
C CYS A 918 -8.37 39.55 8.76
#